data_AF-L2GP30-F1
#
_entry.id   AF-L2GP30-F1
#
_cell.length_a   1.000
_cell.length_b   1.000
_cell.length_c   1.000
_cell.angle_alpha   90.00
_cell.angle_beta   90.00
_cell.angle_gamma   90.00
#
_symmetry.space_group_name_H-M   'P 1'
#
loop_
_entity.id
_entity.type
_entity.pdbx_description
1 polymer ?
#
loop_
_entity_poly.entity_id
_entity_poly.type
_entity_poly.pdbx_seq_one_letter_code
_entity_poly.pdbx_strand_id
1 'polypeptide(L)'
;MKKESVSQVLIVGFDVMHKLGMGFEEFLEIDYPREILEVLVEKNEDGGFLKHMVNSKFNTVSFYASCKLLSKGHGQKPTIDNVVRILESATDLKQDFLPYLKFIDTSSFELLNLIDAYDYEFSSQVIDVVFKNADASEFMRIAEFLHQKYIETGMTSDKKKAFKILLLEKMAVFASTHCVYVDELVSSCLKNALDADPEIMYASLSFLNTCVSKDRFKKLIHDFLLENFSKLKYGKIIRRAFDILSLDISKENYERLLDSLLNDLNSLRAHNGSNAKQLDLCEMSSVAAVSDAESLALSNQSALAGQHAVPFYLSKQTEVFVGAHIALCLVGSYRDEWGLSIKTVGTLLRIIEVGDLQNILDMSSKSTIIACVRSLINGKKQKRSISEQSADYANVNVLKPVEFSLLTTPLAFKKFGWTDPLTSDQFTVQLSGLGDPLYIEANCAHCKYEISLDLLVVNQTSSYLQNISIDFNFSKNIQMISAVPPFSLQPDSATTIQAQFSIHESFSSFVTATVTFKYPRKDDYSGRPYVQNLSEISFDVNELLEGAEVDFKDQWRNLEWENIYSISIRKSCDGLLQKISERINGHLCGKFEYLESVVGNIACYTIQKSLVLVNVCISSGSSSLVEIRVRSKSEELVKSISGLLSQFLKSQQ
;
A
#
# COMPACT_ATOMS: atom_id res chain seq x y z
N MET A 1 53.45 24.73 1.87
CA MET A 1 52.86 25.98 2.39
C MET A 1 52.43 27.01 1.33
N LYS A 2 52.26 26.70 0.03
CA LYS A 2 52.10 27.77 -0.99
C LYS A 2 51.07 27.55 -2.12
N LYS A 3 50.12 26.60 -2.02
CA LYS A 3 48.99 26.53 -2.97
C LYS A 3 47.66 26.92 -2.31
N GLU A 4 47.29 26.28 -1.19
CA GLU A 4 46.05 26.60 -0.46
C GLU A 4 45.98 28.06 0.04
N SER A 5 47.12 28.61 0.47
CA SER A 5 47.20 30.01 0.93
C SER A 5 47.00 31.02 -0.20
N VAL A 6 47.37 30.67 -1.43
CA VAL A 6 47.17 31.54 -2.61
C VAL A 6 45.70 31.50 -3.05
N SER A 7 45.07 30.31 -2.99
CA SER A 7 43.64 30.15 -3.26
C SER A 7 42.77 30.99 -2.32
N GLN A 8 43.02 30.95 -1.01
CA GLN A 8 42.25 31.72 -0.03
C GLN A 8 42.40 33.25 -0.21
N VAL A 9 43.62 33.72 -0.50
CA VAL A 9 43.88 35.16 -0.72
C VAL A 9 43.20 35.65 -1.99
N LEU A 10 43.22 34.87 -3.07
CA LEU A 10 42.52 35.22 -4.30
C LEU A 10 41.01 35.21 -4.09
N ILE A 11 40.45 34.19 -3.42
CA ILE A 11 39.02 34.12 -3.12
C ILE A 11 38.54 35.34 -2.33
N VAL A 12 39.29 35.74 -1.30
CA VAL A 12 38.99 36.96 -0.52
C VAL A 12 39.13 38.21 -1.40
N GLY A 13 40.14 38.26 -2.27
CA GLY A 13 40.33 39.35 -3.23
C GLY A 13 39.14 39.53 -4.17
N PHE A 14 38.65 38.45 -4.78
CA PHE A 14 37.51 38.49 -5.70
C PHE A 14 36.18 38.79 -4.98
N ASP A 15 35.94 38.25 -3.77
CA ASP A 15 34.76 38.58 -2.95
C ASP A 15 34.75 40.07 -2.56
N VAL A 16 35.91 40.63 -2.21
CA VAL A 16 36.06 42.06 -1.90
C VAL A 16 35.89 42.92 -3.16
N MET A 17 36.45 42.54 -4.30
CA MET A 17 36.27 43.25 -5.57
C MET A 17 34.80 43.26 -6.02
N HIS A 18 34.07 42.15 -5.83
CA HIS A 18 32.63 42.07 -6.08
C HIS A 18 31.83 43.03 -5.17
N LYS A 19 32.12 43.02 -3.86
CA LYS A 19 31.50 43.95 -2.89
C LYS A 19 31.79 45.42 -3.20
N LEU A 20 32.91 45.70 -3.86
CA LEU A 20 33.33 47.06 -4.26
C LEU A 20 32.90 47.45 -5.68
N GLY A 21 32.23 46.57 -6.43
CA GLY A 21 31.74 46.85 -7.79
C GLY A 21 32.85 47.07 -8.82
N MET A 22 34.05 46.51 -8.59
CA MET A 22 35.17 46.62 -9.52
C MET A 22 35.02 45.61 -10.68
N GLY A 23 35.25 46.07 -11.92
CA GLY A 23 35.24 45.20 -13.10
C GLY A 23 36.40 44.20 -13.09
N PHE A 24 36.13 42.96 -13.51
CA PHE A 24 37.11 41.86 -13.47
C PHE A 24 37.96 41.74 -14.75
N GLU A 25 37.82 42.66 -15.70
CA GLU A 25 38.38 42.57 -17.05
C GLU A 25 39.92 42.35 -17.06
N GLU A 26 40.66 43.04 -16.19
CA GLU A 26 42.12 42.93 -16.09
C GLU A 26 42.59 41.59 -15.49
N PHE A 27 41.73 40.88 -14.76
CA PHE A 27 42.07 39.60 -14.13
C PHE A 27 41.70 38.39 -15.00
N LEU A 28 40.93 38.59 -16.07
CA LEU A 28 40.54 37.53 -17.02
C LEU A 28 41.69 37.10 -17.95
N GLU A 29 42.74 37.92 -18.10
CA GLU A 29 43.89 37.63 -18.98
C GLU A 29 44.96 36.73 -18.35
N ILE A 30 44.84 36.40 -17.06
CA ILE A 30 45.82 35.62 -16.30
C ILE A 30 45.44 34.12 -16.34
N ASP A 31 46.37 33.26 -16.76
CA ASP A 31 46.17 31.81 -16.84
C ASP A 31 46.24 31.18 -15.44
N TYR A 32 45.08 30.94 -14.81
CA TYR A 32 44.98 30.30 -13.50
C TYR A 32 44.92 28.77 -13.62
N PRO A 33 45.48 28.03 -12.64
CA PRO A 33 45.30 26.58 -12.57
C PRO A 33 43.83 26.20 -12.29
N ARG A 34 43.44 25.02 -12.77
CA ARG A 34 42.06 24.47 -12.72
C ARG A 34 41.39 24.61 -11.36
N GLU A 35 42.10 24.28 -10.28
CA GLU A 35 41.53 24.25 -8.92
C GLU A 35 41.17 25.65 -8.41
N ILE A 36 41.89 26.68 -8.87
CA ILE A 36 41.58 28.07 -8.52
C ILE A 36 40.35 28.53 -9.29
N LEU A 37 40.26 28.19 -10.58
CA LEU A 37 39.11 28.55 -11.42
C LEU A 37 37.81 27.87 -10.95
N GLU A 38 37.85 26.61 -10.50
CA GLU A 38 36.67 25.92 -9.94
C GLU A 38 36.14 26.64 -8.70
N VAL A 39 37.02 27.01 -7.77
CA VAL A 39 36.60 27.73 -6.55
C VAL A 39 36.16 29.17 -6.85
N LEU A 40 36.76 29.82 -7.84
CA LEU A 40 36.32 31.14 -8.29
C LEU A 40 34.93 31.08 -8.91
N VAL A 41 34.63 30.08 -9.75
CA VAL A 41 33.28 29.87 -10.27
C VAL A 41 32.30 29.52 -9.16
N GLU A 42 32.70 28.74 -8.14
CA GLU A 42 31.85 28.39 -6.99
C GLU A 42 31.51 29.60 -6.11
N LYS A 43 32.44 30.55 -5.92
CA LYS A 43 32.22 31.70 -5.03
C LYS A 43 31.69 32.94 -5.75
N ASN A 44 31.96 33.10 -7.05
CA ASN A 44 31.55 34.27 -7.79
C ASN A 44 30.11 34.17 -8.31
N GLU A 45 29.47 35.34 -8.35
CA GLU A 45 28.08 35.52 -8.71
C GLU A 45 27.87 36.46 -9.91
N ASP A 46 28.93 37.09 -10.42
CA ASP A 46 28.83 38.03 -11.54
C ASP A 46 28.53 37.33 -12.88
N GLY A 47 27.47 37.76 -13.56
CA GLY A 47 27.04 37.22 -14.85
C GLY A 47 28.00 37.52 -16.00
N GLY A 48 28.77 38.61 -15.93
CA GLY A 48 29.81 38.94 -16.92
C GLY A 48 30.99 37.98 -16.85
N PHE A 49 31.53 37.78 -15.65
CA PHE A 49 32.56 36.79 -15.36
C PHE A 49 32.13 35.37 -15.75
N LEU A 50 30.93 34.93 -15.35
CA LEU A 50 30.45 33.58 -15.66
C LEU A 50 30.36 33.32 -17.17
N LYS A 51 29.90 34.30 -17.97
CA LYS A 51 29.88 34.18 -19.45
C LYS A 51 31.26 34.01 -20.06
N HIS A 52 32.29 34.65 -19.50
CA HIS A 52 33.67 34.46 -19.94
C HIS A 52 34.15 33.04 -19.60
N MET A 53 33.83 32.54 -18.40
CA MET A 53 34.24 31.21 -17.92
C MET A 53 33.58 30.04 -18.67
N VAL A 54 32.44 30.26 -19.34
CA VAL A 54 31.81 29.27 -20.25
C VAL A 54 32.72 28.91 -21.43
N ASN A 55 33.62 29.80 -21.86
CA ASN A 55 34.56 29.53 -22.95
C ASN A 55 35.93 29.03 -22.45
N SER A 56 36.03 28.66 -21.17
CA SER A 56 37.29 28.19 -20.58
C SER A 56 37.75 26.86 -21.18
N LYS A 57 39.06 26.61 -21.16
CA LYS A 57 39.68 25.38 -21.67
C LYS A 57 39.34 24.14 -20.83
N PHE A 58 38.85 24.32 -19.61
CA PHE A 58 38.56 23.24 -18.66
C PHE A 58 37.06 22.92 -18.64
N ASN A 59 36.69 21.70 -19.01
CA ASN A 59 35.29 21.27 -19.10
C ASN A 59 34.53 21.40 -17.76
N THR A 60 35.16 21.13 -16.62
CA THR A 60 34.52 21.25 -15.30
C THR A 60 34.18 22.69 -14.93
N VAL A 61 35.10 23.62 -15.18
CA VAL A 61 34.91 25.05 -14.94
C VAL A 61 33.82 25.60 -15.85
N SER A 62 33.86 25.23 -17.14
CA SER A 62 32.81 25.58 -18.10
C SER A 62 31.44 25.03 -17.69
N PHE A 63 31.39 23.81 -17.14
CA PHE A 63 30.16 23.17 -16.68
C PHE A 63 29.54 23.93 -15.50
N TYR A 64 30.27 24.11 -14.40
CA TYR A 64 29.76 24.83 -13.22
C TYR A 64 29.40 26.29 -13.54
N ALA A 65 30.15 26.95 -14.42
CA ALA A 65 29.81 28.30 -14.87
C ALA A 65 28.48 28.33 -15.63
N SER A 66 28.25 27.34 -16.49
CA SER A 66 27.01 27.19 -17.26
C SER A 66 25.81 26.86 -16.36
N CYS A 67 25.97 25.94 -15.39
CA CYS A 67 24.94 25.60 -14.39
C CYS A 67 24.53 26.81 -13.55
N LYS A 68 25.49 27.65 -13.13
CA LYS A 68 25.19 28.89 -12.41
C LYS A 68 24.46 29.91 -13.26
N LEU A 69 24.83 30.06 -14.54
CA LEU A 69 24.08 30.92 -15.45
C LEU A 69 22.63 30.47 -15.64
N LEU A 70 22.38 29.15 -15.66
CA LEU A 70 21.03 28.58 -15.67
C LEU A 70 20.26 28.97 -14.41
N SER A 71 20.86 28.83 -13.21
CA SER A 71 20.20 29.19 -11.94
C SER A 71 19.78 30.66 -11.84
N LYS A 72 20.44 31.56 -12.57
CA LYS A 72 20.17 33.01 -12.57
C LYS A 72 19.17 33.46 -13.64
N GLY A 73 18.58 32.55 -14.41
CA GLY A 73 17.64 32.88 -15.47
C GLY A 73 18.29 33.51 -16.71
N HIS A 74 19.63 33.46 -16.82
CA HIS A 74 20.37 33.86 -18.03
C HIS A 74 20.65 32.66 -18.96
N GLY A 75 19.97 31.54 -18.73
CA GLY A 75 20.04 30.33 -19.52
C GLY A 75 19.51 30.52 -20.93
N GLN A 76 20.39 30.79 -21.88
CA GLN A 76 20.04 30.77 -23.30
C GLN A 76 20.33 29.38 -23.87
N LYS A 77 19.65 28.99 -24.96
CA LYS A 77 19.90 27.74 -25.72
C LYS A 77 21.39 27.38 -25.91
N PRO A 78 22.31 28.29 -26.30
CA PRO A 78 23.74 27.97 -26.43
C PRO A 78 24.42 27.51 -25.13
N THR A 79 23.95 27.98 -23.96
CA THR A 79 24.48 27.54 -22.66
C THR A 79 24.07 26.10 -22.39
N ILE A 80 22.85 25.72 -22.74
CA ILE A 80 22.32 24.36 -22.60
C ILE A 80 23.07 23.42 -23.56
N ASP A 81 23.25 23.82 -24.82
CA ASP A 81 23.99 23.04 -25.83
C ASP A 81 25.44 22.79 -25.39
N ASN A 82 26.10 23.78 -24.77
CA ASN A 82 27.45 23.58 -24.23
C ASN A 82 27.46 22.60 -23.05
N VAL A 83 26.47 22.67 -22.15
CA VAL A 83 26.33 21.71 -21.04
C VAL A 83 26.10 20.30 -21.58
N VAL A 84 25.24 20.13 -22.59
CA VAL A 84 25.00 18.84 -23.26
C VAL A 84 26.32 18.29 -23.81
N ARG A 85 27.07 19.10 -24.57
CA ARG A 85 28.38 18.68 -25.12
C ARG A 85 29.37 18.25 -24.05
N ILE A 86 29.39 18.93 -22.89
CA ILE A 86 30.27 18.58 -21.79
C ILE A 86 29.82 17.26 -21.14
N LEU A 87 28.51 17.11 -20.88
CA LEU A 87 27.93 15.91 -20.27
C LEU A 87 28.05 14.65 -21.16
N GLU A 88 28.08 14.80 -22.48
CA GLU A 88 28.39 13.70 -23.41
C GLU A 88 29.82 13.16 -23.20
N SER A 89 30.76 14.02 -22.81
CA SER A 89 32.17 13.66 -22.59
C SER A 89 32.50 13.24 -21.16
N ALA A 90 31.71 13.69 -20.18
CA ALA A 90 31.99 13.51 -18.75
C ALA A 90 30.72 13.05 -18.00
N THR A 91 30.57 11.73 -17.88
CA THR A 91 29.42 11.09 -17.22
C THR A 91 29.35 11.37 -15.72
N ASP A 92 30.48 11.64 -15.08
CA ASP A 92 30.57 11.86 -13.63
C ASP A 92 29.83 13.13 -13.17
N LEU A 93 29.63 14.10 -14.07
CA LEU A 93 28.98 15.38 -13.79
C LEU A 93 27.45 15.35 -13.92
N LYS A 94 26.85 14.23 -14.34
CA LYS A 94 25.40 14.11 -14.53
C LYS A 94 24.62 14.30 -13.22
N GLN A 95 25.13 13.76 -12.11
CA GLN A 95 24.49 13.88 -10.79
C GLN A 95 24.49 15.34 -10.29
N ASP A 96 25.60 16.04 -10.51
CA ASP A 96 25.74 17.46 -10.15
C ASP A 96 24.81 18.37 -10.97
N PHE A 97 24.36 17.91 -12.14
CA PHE A 97 23.44 18.66 -12.99
C PHE A 97 21.97 18.59 -12.54
N LEU A 98 21.56 17.55 -11.81
CA LEU A 98 20.16 17.31 -11.44
C LEU A 98 19.45 18.51 -10.78
N PRO A 99 20.06 19.24 -9.83
CA PRO A 99 19.42 20.40 -9.20
C PRO A 99 19.13 21.52 -10.20
N TYR A 100 19.92 21.62 -11.27
CA TYR A 100 19.86 22.70 -12.24
C TYR A 100 18.82 22.47 -13.35
N LEU A 101 18.35 21.24 -13.53
CA LEU A 101 17.30 20.88 -14.49
C LEU A 101 16.00 21.67 -14.30
N LYS A 102 15.70 22.11 -13.07
CA LYS A 102 14.50 22.89 -12.73
C LYS A 102 14.49 24.30 -13.32
N PHE A 103 15.66 24.84 -13.67
CA PHE A 103 15.81 26.21 -14.19
C PHE A 103 15.85 26.27 -15.73
N ILE A 104 15.63 25.13 -16.38
CA ILE A 104 15.51 25.07 -17.83
C ILE A 104 14.06 25.44 -18.17
N ASP A 105 13.89 26.56 -18.88
CA ASP A 105 12.58 27.09 -19.28
C ASP A 105 12.38 27.10 -20.81
N THR A 106 13.41 26.71 -21.58
CA THR A 106 13.40 26.71 -23.06
C THR A 106 13.32 25.30 -23.62
N SER A 107 12.81 25.15 -24.85
CA SER A 107 12.83 23.88 -25.59
C SER A 107 14.27 23.36 -25.73
N SER A 108 14.48 22.13 -25.26
CA SER A 108 15.80 21.53 -25.07
C SER A 108 15.82 20.06 -25.47
N PHE A 109 15.48 19.80 -26.73
CA PHE A 109 15.48 18.45 -27.32
C PHE A 109 16.83 17.75 -27.16
N GLU A 110 17.92 18.52 -27.24
CA GLU A 110 19.30 18.04 -27.20
C GLU A 110 19.64 17.30 -25.89
N LEU A 111 18.93 17.58 -24.78
CA LEU A 111 19.10 16.86 -23.51
C LEU A 111 18.73 15.38 -23.62
N LEU A 112 17.83 15.00 -24.53
CA LEU A 112 17.43 13.60 -24.70
C LEU A 112 18.59 12.71 -25.16
N ASN A 113 19.63 13.28 -25.77
CA ASN A 113 20.85 12.54 -26.17
C ASN A 113 21.63 11.99 -24.97
N LEU A 114 21.45 12.58 -23.78
CA LEU A 114 22.17 12.22 -22.55
C LEU A 114 21.56 11.04 -21.79
N ILE A 115 20.38 10.58 -22.22
CA ILE A 115 19.61 9.52 -21.58
C ILE A 115 20.33 8.19 -21.76
N ASP A 116 20.50 7.46 -20.65
CA ASP A 116 21.13 6.14 -20.60
C ASP A 116 20.34 5.19 -19.68
N ALA A 117 20.44 3.89 -19.97
CA ALA A 117 19.82 2.81 -19.21
C ALA A 117 20.47 2.60 -17.83
N TYR A 118 21.72 3.02 -17.64
CA TYR A 118 22.43 2.87 -16.37
C TYR A 118 22.14 4.00 -15.37
N ASP A 119 21.63 5.15 -15.85
CA ASP A 119 21.35 6.36 -15.07
C ASP A 119 19.83 6.62 -14.98
N TYR A 120 19.09 5.71 -14.34
CA TYR A 120 17.61 5.73 -14.31
C TYR A 120 17.00 7.05 -13.83
N GLU A 121 17.45 7.57 -12.68
CA GLU A 121 16.89 8.78 -12.07
C GLU A 121 17.13 10.02 -12.93
N PHE A 122 18.35 10.18 -13.45
CA PHE A 122 18.72 11.25 -14.35
C PHE A 122 17.90 11.21 -15.63
N SER A 123 17.82 10.03 -16.26
CA SER A 123 17.03 9.81 -17.47
C SER A 123 15.55 10.17 -17.28
N SER A 124 14.93 9.78 -16.15
CA SER A 124 13.53 10.12 -15.88
C SER A 124 13.33 11.63 -15.74
N GLN A 125 14.16 12.31 -14.96
CA GLN A 125 14.02 13.76 -14.71
C GLN A 125 14.26 14.58 -15.99
N VAL A 126 15.23 14.18 -16.82
CA VAL A 126 15.48 14.83 -18.11
C VAL A 126 14.26 14.71 -19.03
N ILE A 127 13.66 13.52 -19.15
CA ILE A 127 12.46 13.33 -19.96
C ILE A 127 11.32 14.22 -19.49
N ASP A 128 11.10 14.33 -18.17
CA ASP A 128 10.02 15.15 -17.60
C ASP A 128 10.21 16.65 -17.89
N VAL A 129 11.44 17.15 -17.79
CA VAL A 129 11.76 18.55 -18.12
C VAL A 129 11.58 18.82 -19.61
N VAL A 130 12.03 17.90 -20.47
CA VAL A 130 11.83 18.03 -21.91
C VAL A 130 10.34 18.03 -22.26
N PHE A 131 9.53 17.17 -21.66
CA PHE A 131 8.08 17.15 -21.90
C PHE A 131 7.40 18.44 -21.46
N LYS A 132 7.82 19.01 -20.32
CA LYS A 132 7.26 20.26 -19.79
C LYS A 132 7.53 21.45 -20.70
N ASN A 133 8.70 21.51 -21.32
CA ASN A 133 9.16 22.67 -22.10
C ASN A 133 9.13 22.44 -23.62
N ALA A 134 8.61 21.31 -24.09
CA ALA A 134 8.58 20.98 -25.52
C ALA A 134 7.60 21.86 -26.30
N ASP A 135 8.04 22.29 -27.48
CA ASP A 135 7.19 23.01 -28.43
C ASP A 135 6.40 22.04 -29.32
N ALA A 136 5.25 22.49 -29.84
CA ALA A 136 4.40 21.65 -30.72
C ALA A 136 5.12 21.14 -31.98
N SER A 137 6.13 21.85 -32.46
CA SER A 137 6.95 21.44 -33.60
C SER A 137 7.90 20.27 -33.27
N GLU A 138 8.18 20.03 -32.00
CA GLU A 138 9.14 19.03 -31.52
C GLU A 138 8.45 17.74 -31.07
N PHE A 139 7.14 17.75 -30.82
CA PHE A 139 6.43 16.58 -30.27
C PHE A 139 6.63 15.30 -31.09
N MET A 140 6.62 15.41 -32.41
CA MET A 140 6.84 14.25 -33.27
C MET A 140 8.29 13.77 -33.21
N ARG A 141 9.25 14.70 -33.21
CA ARG A 141 10.68 14.36 -33.10
C ARG A 141 10.99 13.67 -31.77
N ILE A 142 10.39 14.13 -30.68
CA ILE A 142 10.52 13.52 -29.34
C ILE A 142 9.95 12.10 -29.35
N ALA A 143 8.76 11.90 -29.91
CA ALA A 143 8.14 10.58 -29.99
C ALA A 143 8.97 9.59 -30.83
N GLU A 144 9.50 10.03 -31.99
CA GLU A 144 10.43 9.26 -32.82
C GLU A 144 11.72 8.90 -32.08
N PHE A 145 12.33 9.87 -31.39
CA PHE A 145 13.57 9.65 -30.65
C PHE A 145 13.40 8.61 -29.53
N LEU A 146 12.34 8.75 -28.72
CA LEU A 146 12.04 7.80 -27.65
C LEU A 146 11.74 6.40 -28.20
N HIS A 147 11.05 6.32 -29.35
CA HIS A 147 10.80 5.05 -30.03
C HIS A 147 12.09 4.38 -30.52
N GLN A 148 13.00 5.14 -31.13
CA GLN A 148 14.30 4.61 -31.55
C GLN A 148 15.11 4.11 -30.34
N LYS A 149 15.17 4.88 -29.25
CA LYS A 149 15.83 4.47 -28.02
C LYS A 149 15.20 3.22 -27.39
N TYR A 150 13.89 3.07 -27.49
CA TYR A 150 13.17 1.88 -27.05
C TYR A 150 13.56 0.63 -27.85
N ILE A 151 13.75 0.75 -29.17
CA ILE A 151 14.19 -0.35 -30.05
C ILE A 151 15.65 -0.71 -29.77
N GLU A 152 16.53 0.29 -29.64
CA GLU A 152 17.96 0.10 -29.32
C GLU A 152 18.15 -0.59 -27.96
N THR A 153 17.25 -0.32 -27.01
CA THR A 153 17.30 -0.92 -25.66
C THR A 153 16.84 -2.38 -25.71
N GLY A 154 17.81 -3.29 -25.73
CA GLY A 154 17.60 -4.73 -25.58
C GLY A 154 17.22 -5.17 -24.16
N MET A 155 16.79 -6.42 -24.03
CA MET A 155 16.31 -7.03 -22.77
C MET A 155 17.40 -7.80 -21.98
N THR A 156 18.68 -7.52 -22.25
CA THR A 156 19.80 -8.37 -21.78
C THR A 156 20.22 -8.15 -20.32
N SER A 157 19.78 -7.08 -19.67
CA SER A 157 20.12 -6.73 -18.29
C SER A 157 18.91 -6.13 -17.59
N ASP A 158 18.76 -6.41 -16.29
CA ASP A 158 17.64 -5.89 -15.47
C ASP A 158 17.55 -4.36 -15.50
N LYS A 159 18.69 -3.65 -15.51
CA LYS A 159 18.73 -2.19 -15.65
C LYS A 159 18.18 -1.71 -17.01
N LYS A 160 18.52 -2.42 -18.09
CA LYS A 160 18.01 -2.12 -19.44
C LYS A 160 16.51 -2.42 -19.56
N LYS A 161 16.04 -3.47 -18.90
CA LYS A 161 14.60 -3.77 -18.79
C LYS A 161 13.85 -2.68 -18.04
N ALA A 162 14.33 -2.26 -16.87
CA ALA A 162 13.73 -1.17 -16.09
C ALA A 162 13.69 0.14 -16.89
N PHE A 163 14.77 0.45 -17.61
CA PHE A 163 14.83 1.61 -18.50
C PHE A 163 13.84 1.50 -19.68
N LYS A 164 13.69 0.32 -20.28
CA LYS A 164 12.72 0.07 -21.35
C LYS A 164 11.27 0.26 -20.88
N ILE A 165 10.97 -0.12 -19.63
CA ILE A 165 9.68 0.10 -18.98
C ILE A 165 9.45 1.60 -18.74
N LEU A 166 10.45 2.31 -18.21
CA LEU A 166 10.40 3.76 -18.03
C LEU A 166 10.07 4.48 -19.34
N LEU A 167 10.73 4.12 -20.44
CA LEU A 167 10.46 4.70 -21.76
C LEU A 167 9.00 4.50 -22.16
N LEU A 168 8.43 3.30 -22.00
CA LEU A 168 7.02 3.04 -22.31
C LEU A 168 6.07 3.86 -21.44
N GLU A 169 6.32 3.96 -20.13
CA GLU A 169 5.50 4.75 -19.22
C GLU A 169 5.53 6.24 -19.58
N LYS A 170 6.72 6.80 -19.85
CA LYS A 170 6.87 8.18 -20.28
C LYS A 170 6.21 8.43 -21.64
N MET A 171 6.37 7.52 -22.60
CA MET A 171 5.70 7.61 -23.89
C MET A 171 4.17 7.54 -23.76
N ALA A 172 3.63 6.77 -22.80
CA ALA A 172 2.19 6.75 -22.51
C ALA A 172 1.70 8.10 -21.96
N VAL A 173 2.44 8.70 -21.01
CA VAL A 173 2.15 10.05 -20.48
C VAL A 173 2.24 11.12 -21.57
N PHE A 174 3.23 11.02 -22.45
CA PHE A 174 3.39 11.93 -23.57
C PHE A 174 2.24 11.81 -24.58
N ALA A 175 1.85 10.59 -24.93
CA ALA A 175 0.74 10.31 -25.84
C ALA A 175 -0.62 10.76 -25.27
N SER A 176 -0.81 10.67 -23.95
CA SER A 176 -2.05 11.10 -23.29
C SER A 176 -2.17 12.63 -23.30
N THR A 177 -1.07 13.32 -23.03
CA THR A 177 -1.00 14.79 -22.94
C THR A 177 -1.02 15.46 -24.32
N HIS A 178 -0.17 15.01 -25.25
CA HIS A 178 0.06 15.70 -26.52
C HIS A 178 -0.61 15.04 -27.73
N CYS A 179 -1.19 13.84 -27.57
CA CYS A 179 -1.85 13.11 -28.66
C CYS A 179 -0.93 12.70 -29.82
N VAL A 180 0.38 12.63 -29.60
CA VAL A 180 1.38 12.23 -30.59
C VAL A 180 2.07 10.95 -30.14
N TYR A 181 2.18 9.97 -31.05
CA TYR A 181 2.90 8.72 -30.85
C TYR A 181 3.24 8.07 -32.20
N VAL A 182 4.17 7.10 -32.19
CA VAL A 182 4.59 6.35 -33.38
C VAL A 182 3.69 5.12 -33.57
N ASP A 183 3.19 4.90 -34.79
CA ASP A 183 2.27 3.79 -35.09
C ASP A 183 2.91 2.40 -34.92
N GLU A 184 4.20 2.25 -35.25
CA GLU A 184 4.97 1.01 -35.06
C GLU A 184 5.01 0.56 -33.59
N LEU A 185 5.02 1.51 -32.66
CA LEU A 185 5.02 1.24 -31.22
C LEU A 185 3.74 0.51 -30.79
N VAL A 186 2.59 0.80 -31.40
CA VAL A 186 1.34 0.10 -31.11
C VAL A 186 1.48 -1.39 -31.44
N SER A 187 2.07 -1.70 -32.60
CA SER A 187 2.31 -3.09 -33.01
C SER A 187 3.31 -3.80 -32.11
N SER A 188 4.35 -3.09 -31.65
CA SER A 188 5.29 -3.63 -30.66
C SER A 188 4.61 -3.89 -29.32
N CYS A 189 3.81 -2.95 -28.81
CA CYS A 189 3.08 -3.07 -27.55
C CYS A 189 2.05 -4.20 -27.58
N LEU A 190 1.41 -4.46 -28.72
CA LEU A 190 0.52 -5.62 -28.88
C LEU A 190 1.28 -6.93 -28.73
N LYS A 191 2.47 -7.07 -29.33
CA LYS A 191 3.32 -8.26 -29.13
C LYS A 191 3.76 -8.39 -27.67
N ASN A 192 4.19 -7.29 -27.06
CA ASN A 192 4.67 -7.25 -25.69
C ASN A 192 3.56 -7.47 -24.64
N ALA A 193 2.29 -7.23 -25.00
CA ALA A 193 1.15 -7.54 -24.14
C ALA A 193 0.98 -9.04 -23.89
N LEU A 194 1.66 -9.90 -24.67
CA LEU A 194 1.71 -11.36 -24.49
C LEU A 194 3.09 -11.86 -24.07
N ASP A 195 4.00 -10.96 -23.68
CA ASP A 195 5.34 -11.34 -23.25
C ASP A 195 5.32 -12.10 -21.92
N ALA A 196 6.40 -12.82 -21.61
CA ALA A 196 6.55 -13.52 -20.34
C ALA A 196 6.64 -12.55 -19.14
N ASP A 197 7.16 -11.34 -19.38
CA ASP A 197 7.45 -10.35 -18.35
C ASP A 197 6.23 -9.48 -17.98
N PRO A 198 5.71 -9.58 -16.73
CA PRO A 198 4.47 -8.91 -16.33
C PRO A 198 4.55 -7.39 -16.29
N GLU A 199 5.73 -6.82 -16.01
CA GLU A 199 5.93 -5.38 -15.96
C GLU A 199 5.83 -4.74 -17.35
N ILE A 200 6.42 -5.39 -18.35
CA ILE A 200 6.38 -4.94 -19.75
C ILE A 200 4.97 -5.10 -20.30
N MET A 201 4.29 -6.20 -19.98
CA MET A 201 2.88 -6.38 -20.32
C MET A 201 2.02 -5.24 -19.76
N TYR A 202 2.17 -4.92 -18.47
CA TYR A 202 1.39 -3.85 -17.84
C TYR A 202 1.70 -2.47 -18.45
N ALA A 203 2.98 -2.13 -18.63
CA ALA A 203 3.38 -0.86 -19.26
C ALA A 203 2.85 -0.76 -20.70
N SER A 204 2.93 -1.84 -21.48
CA SER A 204 2.41 -1.91 -22.85
C SER A 204 0.89 -1.73 -22.88
N LEU A 205 0.14 -2.37 -21.99
CA LEU A 205 -1.30 -2.17 -21.87
C LEU A 205 -1.64 -0.74 -21.43
N SER A 206 -0.86 -0.13 -20.54
CA SER A 206 -1.07 1.26 -20.14
C SER A 206 -0.89 2.24 -21.31
N PHE A 207 0.11 1.99 -22.17
CA PHE A 207 0.28 2.72 -23.42
C PHE A 207 -0.91 2.49 -24.37
N LEU A 208 -1.32 1.23 -24.60
CA LEU A 208 -2.46 0.91 -25.47
C LEU A 208 -3.78 1.54 -25.00
N ASN A 209 -4.01 1.63 -23.69
CA ASN A 209 -5.16 2.32 -23.11
C ASN A 209 -5.24 3.80 -23.54
N THR A 210 -4.09 4.45 -23.67
CA THR A 210 -3.99 5.84 -24.13
C THR A 210 -4.32 5.97 -25.62
N CYS A 211 -3.97 4.96 -26.43
CA CYS A 211 -4.22 4.95 -27.88
C CYS A 211 -5.71 4.67 -28.22
N VAL A 212 -6.41 3.90 -27.38
CA VAL A 212 -7.82 3.50 -27.61
C VAL A 212 -8.76 4.70 -27.61
N SER A 213 -8.44 5.76 -26.86
CA SER A 213 -9.23 7.00 -26.81
C SER A 213 -9.29 7.77 -28.14
N LYS A 214 -8.50 7.40 -29.18
CA LYS A 214 -8.31 8.20 -30.41
C LYS A 214 -8.67 7.46 -31.71
N ASP A 215 -9.56 6.46 -31.60
CA ASP A 215 -10.29 5.69 -32.63
C ASP A 215 -9.50 4.87 -33.68
N ARG A 216 -8.31 5.31 -34.16
CA ARG A 216 -7.62 4.65 -35.30
C ARG A 216 -7.27 3.17 -35.09
N PHE A 217 -6.76 2.80 -33.91
CA PHE A 217 -6.34 1.43 -33.59
C PHE A 217 -7.31 0.69 -32.66
N LYS A 218 -8.43 1.32 -32.33
CA LYS A 218 -9.36 0.82 -31.31
C LYS A 218 -9.91 -0.57 -31.60
N LYS A 219 -10.38 -0.80 -32.84
CA LYS A 219 -10.87 -2.12 -33.27
C LYS A 219 -9.79 -3.19 -33.16
N LEU A 220 -8.60 -2.89 -33.69
CA LEU A 220 -7.45 -3.79 -33.66
C LEU A 220 -7.06 -4.19 -32.22
N ILE A 221 -7.04 -3.21 -31.30
CA ILE A 221 -6.69 -3.45 -29.89
C ILE A 221 -7.77 -4.27 -29.18
N HIS A 222 -9.04 -3.95 -29.39
CA HIS A 222 -10.16 -4.70 -28.80
C HIS A 222 -10.19 -6.15 -29.31
N ASP A 223 -10.04 -6.36 -30.62
CA ASP A 223 -10.05 -7.70 -31.22
C ASP A 223 -8.85 -8.53 -30.72
N PHE A 224 -7.67 -7.94 -30.64
CA PHE A 224 -6.47 -8.61 -30.12
C PHE A 224 -6.62 -9.04 -28.65
N LEU A 225 -7.18 -8.19 -27.80
CA LEU A 225 -7.40 -8.50 -26.38
C LEU A 225 -8.45 -9.60 -26.20
N LEU A 226 -9.51 -9.61 -27.01
CA LEU A 226 -10.53 -10.66 -26.97
C LEU A 226 -9.96 -12.03 -27.41
N GLU A 227 -9.12 -12.07 -28.44
CA GLU A 227 -8.50 -13.31 -28.91
C GLU A 227 -7.48 -13.90 -27.93
N ASN A 228 -6.79 -13.05 -27.17
CA ASN A 228 -5.70 -13.47 -26.28
C ASN A 228 -6.04 -13.41 -24.79
N PHE A 229 -7.31 -13.20 -24.44
CA PHE A 229 -7.76 -13.07 -23.06
C PHE A 229 -7.37 -14.29 -22.19
N SER A 230 -7.48 -15.49 -22.75
CA SER A 230 -7.12 -16.76 -22.09
C SER A 230 -5.63 -16.90 -21.74
N LYS A 231 -4.76 -16.09 -22.34
CA LYS A 231 -3.31 -16.10 -22.09
C LYS A 231 -2.92 -15.17 -20.92
N LEU A 232 -3.81 -14.26 -20.50
CA LEU A 232 -3.54 -13.31 -19.42
C LEU A 232 -3.74 -13.98 -18.06
N LYS A 233 -2.65 -14.17 -17.30
CA LYS A 233 -2.67 -14.88 -16.01
C LYS A 233 -2.72 -13.96 -14.79
N TYR A 234 -2.37 -12.68 -14.96
CA TYR A 234 -2.14 -11.77 -13.83
C TYR A 234 -3.33 -10.83 -13.59
N GLY A 235 -3.84 -10.77 -12.36
CA GLY A 235 -5.01 -9.96 -12.01
C GLY A 235 -4.90 -8.46 -12.33
N LYS A 236 -3.75 -7.82 -12.09
CA LYS A 236 -3.52 -6.40 -12.45
C LYS A 236 -3.58 -6.16 -13.96
N ILE A 237 -3.07 -7.10 -14.74
CA ILE A 237 -3.05 -7.05 -16.21
C ILE A 237 -4.46 -7.28 -16.75
N ILE A 238 -5.20 -8.25 -16.18
CA ILE A 238 -6.61 -8.50 -16.53
C ILE A 238 -7.46 -7.26 -16.25
N ARG A 239 -7.33 -6.62 -15.08
CA ARG A 239 -8.06 -5.36 -14.79
C ARG A 239 -7.75 -4.29 -15.82
N ARG A 240 -6.47 -4.10 -16.14
CA ARG A 240 -6.06 -3.11 -17.14
C ARG A 240 -6.58 -3.43 -18.54
N ALA A 241 -6.65 -4.70 -18.92
CA ALA A 241 -7.27 -5.14 -20.16
C ALA A 241 -8.77 -4.86 -20.18
N PHE A 242 -9.48 -5.06 -19.06
CA PHE A 242 -10.89 -4.69 -18.94
C PHE A 242 -11.13 -3.18 -18.95
N ASP A 243 -10.22 -2.38 -18.39
CA ASP A 243 -10.30 -0.92 -18.51
C ASP A 243 -10.27 -0.52 -19.99
N ILE A 244 -9.34 -1.10 -20.77
CA ILE A 244 -9.22 -0.86 -22.22
C ILE A 244 -10.47 -1.31 -22.98
N LEU A 245 -10.99 -2.50 -22.67
CA LEU A 245 -12.20 -3.03 -23.29
C LEU A 245 -13.43 -2.21 -22.90
N SER A 246 -13.46 -1.58 -21.73
CA SER A 246 -14.58 -0.76 -21.29
C SER A 246 -14.70 0.57 -22.01
N LEU A 247 -13.60 1.07 -22.59
CA LEU A 247 -13.57 2.32 -23.33
C LEU A 247 -14.20 2.17 -24.71
N ASP A 248 -15.43 2.68 -24.86
CA ASP A 248 -16.18 2.78 -26.11
C ASP A 248 -16.26 1.47 -26.93
N ILE A 249 -16.62 0.39 -26.27
CA ILE A 249 -16.83 -0.92 -26.91
C ILE A 249 -17.95 -0.88 -27.96
N SER A 250 -17.75 -1.58 -29.08
CA SER A 250 -18.81 -1.80 -30.08
C SER A 250 -19.79 -2.86 -29.60
N LYS A 251 -21.04 -2.84 -30.10
CA LYS A 251 -22.06 -3.84 -29.75
C LYS A 251 -21.58 -5.27 -30.02
N GLU A 252 -20.93 -5.49 -31.18
CA GLU A 252 -20.40 -6.78 -31.60
C GLU A 252 -19.29 -7.28 -30.66
N ASN A 253 -18.36 -6.42 -30.26
CA ASN A 253 -17.26 -6.80 -29.37
C ASN A 253 -17.75 -7.02 -27.93
N TYR A 254 -18.76 -6.26 -27.49
CA TYR A 254 -19.40 -6.47 -26.19
C TYR A 254 -20.13 -7.82 -26.13
N GLU A 255 -20.83 -8.19 -27.20
CA GLU A 255 -21.48 -9.51 -27.28
C GLU A 255 -20.47 -10.66 -27.27
N ARG A 256 -19.38 -10.54 -28.05
CA ARG A 256 -18.27 -11.51 -28.04
C ARG A 256 -17.61 -11.64 -26.67
N LEU A 257 -17.40 -10.52 -25.97
CA LEU A 257 -16.85 -10.51 -24.61
C LEU A 257 -17.75 -11.29 -23.64
N LEU A 258 -19.07 -11.04 -23.68
CA LEU A 258 -20.03 -11.75 -22.86
C LEU A 258 -20.06 -13.25 -23.17
N ASP A 259 -20.03 -13.64 -24.45
CA ASP A 259 -20.00 -15.05 -24.84
C ASP A 259 -18.73 -15.76 -24.39
N SER A 260 -17.57 -15.13 -24.55
CA SER A 260 -16.30 -15.68 -24.06
C SER A 260 -16.34 -15.88 -22.54
N LEU A 261 -16.74 -14.85 -21.79
CA LEU A 261 -16.81 -14.91 -20.33
C LEU A 261 -17.82 -15.95 -19.84
N LEU A 262 -19.00 -16.02 -20.46
CA LEU A 262 -20.02 -16.98 -20.07
C LEU A 262 -19.54 -18.43 -20.34
N ASN A 263 -18.86 -18.67 -21.46
CA ASN A 263 -18.29 -19.98 -21.77
C ASN A 263 -17.18 -20.39 -20.79
N ASP A 264 -16.29 -19.46 -20.43
CA ASP A 264 -15.21 -19.71 -19.45
C ASP A 264 -15.77 -19.95 -18.04
N LEU A 265 -16.79 -19.20 -17.61
CA LEU A 265 -17.46 -19.42 -16.34
C LEU A 265 -18.24 -20.75 -16.32
N ASN A 266 -18.77 -21.17 -17.47
CA ASN A 266 -19.47 -22.44 -17.59
C ASN A 266 -18.53 -23.65 -17.55
N SER A 267 -17.34 -23.55 -18.16
CA SER A 267 -16.34 -24.62 -18.13
C SER A 267 -15.80 -24.86 -16.72
N LEU A 268 -15.57 -23.78 -15.94
CA LEU A 268 -15.16 -23.86 -14.54
C LEU A 268 -16.20 -24.58 -13.65
N ARG A 269 -17.48 -24.49 -13.98
CA ARG A 269 -18.55 -25.23 -13.26
C ARG A 269 -18.49 -26.74 -13.53
N ALA A 270 -18.18 -27.14 -14.76
CA ALA A 270 -18.21 -28.55 -15.18
C ALA A 270 -17.08 -29.38 -14.51
N HIS A 271 -15.92 -28.78 -14.28
CA HIS A 271 -14.78 -29.45 -13.63
C HIS A 271 -15.01 -29.75 -12.14
N ASN A 272 -15.81 -28.95 -11.43
CA ASN A 272 -16.07 -29.16 -10.00
C ASN A 272 -17.26 -30.10 -9.71
N GLY A 273 -18.13 -30.36 -10.70
CA GLY A 273 -19.23 -31.31 -10.56
C GLY A 273 -18.82 -32.79 -10.55
N SER A 274 -17.61 -33.11 -11.01
CA SER A 274 -17.10 -34.49 -11.15
C SER A 274 -16.08 -34.89 -10.07
N ASN A 275 -15.42 -33.94 -9.40
CA ASN A 275 -14.35 -34.23 -8.43
C ASN A 275 -14.76 -34.16 -6.95
N ALA A 276 -16.03 -33.91 -6.62
CA ALA A 276 -16.50 -33.77 -5.24
C ALA A 276 -16.69 -35.11 -4.47
N LYS A 277 -16.22 -36.25 -4.99
CA LYS A 277 -16.39 -37.57 -4.33
C LYS A 277 -15.12 -38.42 -4.18
N GLN A 278 -13.93 -37.93 -4.57
CA GLN A 278 -12.75 -38.78 -4.59
C GLN A 278 -11.46 -37.98 -4.42
N LEU A 279 -11.23 -37.43 -3.23
CA LEU A 279 -9.91 -36.96 -2.78
C LEU A 279 -9.89 -36.86 -1.24
N ASP A 280 -10.31 -37.96 -0.62
CA ASP A 280 -9.78 -38.40 0.68
C ASP A 280 -9.12 -39.75 0.40
N LEU A 281 -7.83 -39.87 0.76
CA LEU A 281 -6.93 -41.04 0.64
C LEU A 281 -6.17 -41.20 -0.71
N CYS A 282 -4.84 -41.37 -0.60
CA CYS A 282 -3.78 -41.44 -1.63
C CYS A 282 -3.37 -40.07 -2.18
N GLU A 283 -2.12 -39.59 -2.10
CA GLU A 283 -0.84 -40.28 -2.16
C GLU A 283 0.21 -39.61 -1.25
N MET A 284 0.59 -40.30 -0.18
CA MET A 284 2.02 -40.36 0.18
C MET A 284 2.65 -41.39 -0.73
N SER A 285 3.66 -40.97 -1.50
CA SER A 285 4.71 -41.74 -2.21
C SER A 285 4.80 -41.41 -3.71
N SER A 286 5.86 -40.70 -4.11
CA SER A 286 6.83 -41.18 -5.12
C SER A 286 7.87 -40.11 -5.50
N VAL A 287 9.14 -40.47 -5.25
CA VAL A 287 10.34 -40.30 -6.11
C VAL A 287 10.78 -38.85 -6.45
N ALA A 288 11.79 -38.24 -5.81
CA ALA A 288 13.25 -38.51 -5.75
C ALA A 288 14.09 -38.14 -7.00
N ALA A 289 15.16 -37.37 -6.72
CA ALA A 289 16.42 -37.14 -7.44
C ALA A 289 16.46 -36.09 -8.58
N VAL A 290 17.28 -35.03 -8.40
CA VAL A 290 18.60 -34.82 -9.08
C VAL A 290 19.44 -33.75 -8.30
N SER A 291 20.52 -34.26 -7.68
CA SER A 291 21.87 -33.74 -7.31
C SER A 291 22.23 -32.25 -7.13
N ASP A 292 22.75 -31.97 -5.91
CA ASP A 292 24.09 -31.45 -5.54
C ASP A 292 24.84 -30.38 -6.37
N ALA A 293 25.23 -29.27 -5.72
CA ALA A 293 26.64 -28.89 -5.49
C ALA A 293 26.80 -27.59 -4.68
N GLU A 294 27.72 -27.64 -3.71
CA GLU A 294 28.59 -26.56 -3.19
C GLU A 294 28.11 -25.58 -2.10
N SER A 295 28.46 -25.98 -0.87
CA SER A 295 28.84 -25.16 0.27
C SER A 295 30.21 -24.49 0.08
N LEU A 296 30.41 -23.24 0.53
CA LEU A 296 31.50 -22.79 1.43
C LEU A 296 31.58 -21.25 1.59
N ALA A 297 32.09 -20.85 2.76
CA ALA A 297 32.70 -19.55 3.14
C ALA A 297 31.84 -18.49 3.87
N LEU A 298 31.96 -18.49 5.20
CA LEU A 298 31.90 -17.29 6.05
C LEU A 298 33.16 -16.44 5.84
N SER A 299 33.02 -15.10 5.83
CA SER A 299 33.93 -14.20 6.56
C SER A 299 33.30 -12.82 6.79
N ASN A 300 33.63 -12.25 7.95
CA ASN A 300 33.13 -10.99 8.52
C ASN A 300 33.60 -9.74 7.76
N GLN A 301 32.79 -8.67 7.75
CA GLN A 301 33.25 -7.31 8.05
C GLN A 301 32.08 -6.35 8.35
N SER A 302 32.27 -5.56 9.40
CA SER A 302 31.44 -4.49 9.95
C SER A 302 31.60 -3.16 9.19
N ALA A 303 30.52 -2.38 9.03
CA ALA A 303 30.48 -0.92 9.28
C ALA A 303 29.11 -0.30 8.91
N LEU A 304 28.71 0.71 9.69
CA LEU A 304 27.44 1.45 9.66
C LEU A 304 27.21 2.27 8.37
N ALA A 305 25.95 2.34 7.89
CA ALA A 305 25.20 3.58 7.61
C ALA A 305 23.89 3.28 6.83
N GLY A 306 22.78 3.91 7.22
CA GLY A 306 21.56 4.03 6.40
C GLY A 306 20.43 3.05 6.73
N GLN A 307 19.69 3.32 7.81
CA GLN A 307 18.40 2.69 8.08
C GLN A 307 17.36 3.16 7.04
N HIS A 308 17.04 2.31 6.08
CA HIS A 308 15.78 2.39 5.34
C HIS A 308 14.85 1.28 5.87
N ALA A 309 13.70 1.70 6.41
CA ALA A 309 12.65 0.82 6.89
C ALA A 309 12.17 -0.09 5.75
N VAL A 310 12.30 -1.39 5.93
CA VAL A 310 11.80 -2.40 5.00
C VAL A 310 10.33 -2.69 5.37
N PRO A 311 9.36 -2.57 4.44
CA PRO A 311 7.98 -2.92 4.70
C PRO A 311 7.81 -4.45 4.79
N PHE A 312 7.01 -4.91 5.76
CA PHE A 312 6.78 -6.32 6.09
C PHE A 312 5.75 -6.99 5.15
N TYR A 313 6.06 -8.23 4.72
CA TYR A 313 5.14 -9.13 4.01
C TYR A 313 4.36 -10.04 4.97
N LEU A 314 3.24 -10.53 4.47
CA LEU A 314 2.14 -11.22 5.14
C LEU A 314 2.43 -12.74 5.26
N SER A 315 1.53 -13.50 5.88
CA SER A 315 1.76 -14.93 6.19
C SER A 315 0.69 -15.87 5.63
N LYS A 316 -0.08 -15.45 4.61
CA LYS A 316 -1.08 -16.28 3.92
C LYS A 316 -1.48 -15.62 2.59
N GLN A 317 -1.20 -16.30 1.47
CA GLN A 317 -1.66 -15.93 0.13
C GLN A 317 -3.20 -15.95 0.05
N THR A 318 -3.85 -14.80 -0.10
CA THR A 318 -5.22 -14.74 -0.62
C THR A 318 -5.21 -14.37 -2.10
N GLU A 319 -6.00 -15.08 -2.90
CA GLU A 319 -6.20 -14.80 -4.32
C GLU A 319 -7.21 -13.65 -4.48
N VAL A 320 -6.85 -12.61 -5.23
CA VAL A 320 -7.74 -11.45 -5.41
C VAL A 320 -8.86 -11.77 -6.39
N PHE A 321 -10.10 -11.72 -5.93
CA PHE A 321 -11.26 -11.88 -6.80
C PHE A 321 -11.40 -10.69 -7.75
N VAL A 322 -11.27 -10.92 -9.07
CA VAL A 322 -11.34 -9.87 -10.10
C VAL A 322 -12.80 -9.59 -10.54
N GLY A 323 -13.75 -10.45 -10.15
CA GLY A 323 -15.13 -10.42 -10.65
C GLY A 323 -15.90 -9.13 -10.36
N ALA A 324 -15.62 -8.41 -9.26
CA ALA A 324 -16.25 -7.12 -8.98
C ALA A 324 -15.81 -6.02 -9.97
N HIS A 325 -14.52 -5.98 -10.33
CA HIS A 325 -14.02 -5.03 -11.33
C HIS A 325 -14.61 -5.31 -12.72
N ILE A 326 -14.66 -6.59 -13.10
CA ILE A 326 -15.28 -7.03 -14.36
C ILE A 326 -16.75 -6.61 -14.40
N ALA A 327 -17.48 -6.80 -13.29
CA ALA A 327 -18.87 -6.39 -13.20
C ALA A 327 -19.06 -4.88 -13.39
N LEU A 328 -18.20 -4.06 -12.78
CA LEU A 328 -18.22 -2.61 -12.95
C LEU A 328 -17.93 -2.20 -14.40
N CYS A 329 -16.92 -2.80 -15.03
CA CYS A 329 -16.58 -2.54 -16.43
C CYS A 329 -17.73 -2.93 -17.37
N LEU A 330 -18.35 -4.10 -17.19
CA LEU A 330 -19.45 -4.56 -18.02
C LEU A 330 -20.67 -3.63 -17.90
N VAL A 331 -21.07 -3.26 -16.68
CA VAL A 331 -22.19 -2.33 -16.47
C VAL A 331 -21.87 -0.92 -16.97
N GLY A 332 -20.65 -0.44 -16.76
CA GLY A 332 -20.22 0.88 -17.24
C GLY A 332 -20.21 0.99 -18.77
N SER A 333 -19.90 -0.12 -19.45
CA SER A 333 -19.82 -0.18 -20.92
C SER A 333 -21.18 -0.43 -21.59
N TYR A 334 -22.15 -0.95 -20.84
CA TYR A 334 -23.47 -1.30 -21.35
C TYR A 334 -24.25 -0.06 -21.83
N ARG A 335 -24.83 -0.15 -23.04
CA ARG A 335 -25.77 0.84 -23.58
C ARG A 335 -27.14 0.22 -23.73
N ASP A 336 -28.18 0.93 -23.26
CA ASP A 336 -29.57 0.45 -23.26
C ASP A 336 -30.09 0.09 -24.66
N GLU A 337 -29.55 0.74 -25.69
CA GLU A 337 -29.85 0.51 -27.12
C GLU A 337 -29.53 -0.92 -27.60
N TRP A 338 -28.68 -1.65 -26.89
CA TRP A 338 -28.19 -2.96 -27.36
C TRP A 338 -29.11 -4.13 -27.01
N GLY A 339 -30.02 -3.97 -26.03
CA GLY A 339 -30.95 -5.03 -25.62
C GLY A 339 -30.29 -6.27 -24.98
N LEU A 340 -29.02 -6.15 -24.54
CA LEU A 340 -28.22 -7.23 -23.96
C LEU A 340 -28.27 -7.28 -22.42
N SER A 341 -29.25 -6.62 -21.79
CA SER A 341 -29.37 -6.53 -20.33
C SER A 341 -29.49 -7.91 -19.67
N ILE A 342 -30.32 -8.79 -20.22
CA ILE A 342 -30.54 -10.15 -19.68
C ILE A 342 -29.24 -10.97 -19.74
N LYS A 343 -28.52 -10.92 -20.87
CA LYS A 343 -27.25 -11.63 -21.06
C LYS A 343 -26.17 -11.10 -20.10
N THR A 344 -26.12 -9.78 -19.91
CA THR A 344 -25.21 -9.12 -18.97
C THR A 344 -25.53 -9.53 -17.54
N VAL A 345 -26.79 -9.43 -17.11
CA VAL A 345 -27.24 -9.86 -15.77
C VAL A 345 -26.97 -11.34 -15.54
N GLY A 346 -27.25 -12.20 -16.52
CA GLY A 346 -26.94 -13.63 -16.45
C GLY A 346 -25.45 -13.90 -16.23
N THR A 347 -24.58 -13.14 -16.90
CA THR A 347 -23.12 -13.23 -16.72
C THR A 347 -22.71 -12.77 -15.32
N LEU A 348 -23.26 -11.67 -14.81
CA LEU A 348 -22.97 -11.17 -13.45
C LEU A 348 -23.40 -12.15 -12.35
N LEU A 349 -24.59 -12.74 -12.49
CA LEU A 349 -25.07 -13.78 -11.57
C LEU A 349 -24.18 -15.03 -11.63
N ARG A 350 -23.67 -15.37 -12.81
CA ARG A 350 -22.74 -16.48 -12.99
C ARG A 350 -21.39 -16.24 -12.31
N ILE A 351 -20.89 -15.00 -12.34
CA ILE A 351 -19.68 -14.60 -11.62
C ILE A 351 -19.86 -14.79 -10.10
N ILE A 352 -21.04 -14.46 -9.55
CA ILE A 352 -21.36 -14.70 -8.13
C ILE A 352 -21.37 -16.20 -7.83
N GLU A 353 -22.05 -17.01 -8.66
CA GLU A 353 -22.13 -18.46 -8.45
C GLU A 353 -20.74 -19.12 -8.46
N VAL A 354 -19.88 -18.76 -9.42
CA VAL A 354 -18.50 -19.29 -9.48
C VAL A 354 -17.66 -18.80 -8.29
N GLY A 355 -17.78 -17.53 -7.92
CA GLY A 355 -17.07 -16.98 -6.77
C GLY A 355 -17.47 -17.62 -5.44
N ASP A 356 -18.77 -17.91 -5.26
CA ASP A 356 -19.29 -18.66 -4.10
C ASP A 356 -18.80 -20.13 -4.12
N LEU A 357 -18.79 -20.80 -5.28
CA LEU A 357 -18.31 -22.19 -5.43
C LEU A 357 -16.81 -22.34 -5.11
N GLN A 358 -16.00 -21.35 -5.45
CA GLN A 358 -14.55 -21.36 -5.19
C GLN A 358 -14.17 -20.77 -3.83
N ASN A 359 -15.15 -20.21 -3.08
CA ASN A 359 -14.94 -19.54 -1.79
C ASN A 359 -13.93 -18.38 -1.85
N ILE A 360 -13.87 -17.68 -2.99
CA ILE A 360 -12.98 -16.53 -3.24
C ILE A 360 -13.76 -15.20 -3.13
N LEU A 361 -15.10 -15.25 -3.19
CA LEU A 361 -15.96 -14.07 -3.19
C LEU A 361 -16.11 -13.44 -1.79
N ASP A 362 -15.61 -12.22 -1.64
CA ASP A 362 -15.82 -11.37 -0.48
C ASP A 362 -17.22 -10.72 -0.48
N MET A 363 -17.72 -10.39 0.72
CA MET A 363 -19.04 -9.79 0.90
C MET A 363 -19.16 -8.42 0.22
N SER A 364 -18.07 -7.63 0.18
CA SER A 364 -18.00 -6.36 -0.55
C SER A 364 -18.16 -6.57 -2.06
N SER A 365 -17.36 -7.43 -2.69
CA SER A 365 -17.51 -7.75 -4.12
C SER A 365 -18.91 -8.27 -4.46
N LYS A 366 -19.46 -9.14 -3.61
CA LYS A 366 -20.84 -9.65 -3.78
C LYS A 366 -21.85 -8.50 -3.77
N SER A 367 -21.72 -7.57 -2.82
CA SER A 367 -22.60 -6.40 -2.73
C SER A 367 -22.48 -5.48 -3.94
N THR A 368 -21.27 -5.27 -4.47
CA THR A 368 -21.02 -4.47 -5.67
C THR A 368 -21.66 -5.10 -6.91
N ILE A 369 -21.48 -6.41 -7.11
CA ILE A 369 -22.08 -7.12 -8.25
C ILE A 369 -23.62 -7.09 -8.15
N ILE A 370 -24.19 -7.24 -6.95
CA ILE A 370 -25.64 -7.12 -6.74
C ILE A 370 -26.12 -5.70 -7.03
N ALA A 371 -25.37 -4.66 -6.65
CA ALA A 371 -25.70 -3.28 -6.98
C ALA A 371 -25.68 -3.04 -8.50
N CYS A 372 -24.68 -3.58 -9.21
CA CYS A 372 -24.59 -3.60 -10.66
C CYS A 372 -25.83 -4.26 -11.30
N VAL A 373 -26.24 -5.43 -10.81
CA VAL A 373 -27.45 -6.13 -11.27
C VAL A 373 -28.71 -5.29 -11.04
N ARG A 374 -28.85 -4.67 -9.86
CA ARG A 374 -29.98 -3.78 -9.54
C ARG A 374 -30.03 -2.55 -10.45
N SER A 375 -28.88 -1.97 -10.80
CA SER A 375 -28.81 -0.83 -11.72
C SER A 375 -29.30 -1.20 -13.12
N LEU A 376 -28.92 -2.38 -13.63
CA LEU A 376 -29.37 -2.88 -14.94
C LEU A 376 -30.87 -3.19 -14.96
N ILE A 377 -31.43 -3.74 -13.88
CA ILE A 377 -32.86 -4.07 -13.78
C ILE A 377 -33.73 -2.81 -13.67
N ASN A 378 -33.27 -1.80 -12.93
CA ASN A 378 -34.06 -0.59 -12.66
C ASN A 378 -33.96 0.47 -13.76
N GLY A 379 -33.20 0.24 -14.84
CA GLY A 379 -33.08 1.14 -16.00
C GLY A 379 -32.51 2.53 -15.67
N LYS A 380 -31.97 2.74 -14.47
CA LYS A 380 -31.36 4.00 -14.05
C LYS A 380 -29.85 3.83 -14.01
N LYS A 381 -29.15 4.54 -14.90
CA LYS A 381 -27.73 4.83 -14.72
C LYS A 381 -27.58 5.58 -13.40
N GLN A 382 -26.98 4.95 -12.40
CA GLN A 382 -26.59 5.65 -11.19
C GLN A 382 -25.43 6.60 -11.55
N LYS A 383 -25.75 7.85 -11.88
CA LYS A 383 -24.82 8.95 -11.60
C LYS A 383 -24.76 9.07 -10.08
N ARG A 384 -23.53 9.13 -9.54
CA ARG A 384 -23.25 9.32 -8.12
C ARG A 384 -24.22 10.34 -7.51
N SER A 385 -25.07 9.86 -6.61
CA SER A 385 -25.63 10.65 -5.52
C SER A 385 -25.39 9.82 -4.26
N ILE A 386 -24.49 10.31 -3.42
CA ILE A 386 -24.34 9.82 -2.06
C ILE A 386 -25.52 10.42 -1.32
N SER A 387 -26.61 9.67 -1.24
CA SER A 387 -27.65 9.91 -0.25
C SER A 387 -27.46 8.87 0.84
N GLU A 388 -27.06 9.35 2.00
CA GLU A 388 -27.03 8.62 3.26
C GLU A 388 -28.33 7.84 3.44
N GLN A 389 -28.21 6.52 3.60
CA GLN A 389 -29.20 5.73 4.29
C GLN A 389 -28.47 4.95 5.37
N SER A 390 -28.61 5.46 6.59
CA SER A 390 -28.34 4.77 7.83
C SER A 390 -29.15 3.47 7.86
N ALA A 391 -28.46 2.35 7.67
CA ALA A 391 -28.97 1.03 8.00
C ALA A 391 -27.84 0.26 8.70
N ASP A 392 -28.12 -0.15 9.93
CA ASP A 392 -27.29 -1.04 10.72
C ASP A 392 -26.99 -2.32 9.94
N TYR A 393 -25.71 -2.60 9.71
CA TYR A 393 -25.27 -3.89 9.18
C TYR A 393 -24.10 -4.45 9.98
N ALA A 394 -24.17 -5.77 10.14
CA ALA A 394 -23.33 -6.58 11.00
C ALA A 394 -21.88 -6.71 10.52
N ASN A 395 -20.97 -6.74 11.51
CA ASN A 395 -19.54 -7.05 11.45
C ASN A 395 -19.22 -8.22 10.48
N VAL A 396 -18.57 -7.91 9.36
CA VAL A 396 -17.80 -8.89 8.59
C VAL A 396 -16.43 -8.31 8.29
N ASN A 397 -15.42 -9.05 8.75
CA ASN A 397 -14.01 -8.67 8.78
C ASN A 397 -13.41 -8.68 7.36
N VAL A 398 -13.15 -7.48 6.82
CA VAL A 398 -12.64 -7.25 5.44
C VAL A 398 -11.11 -7.41 5.36
N LEU A 399 -10.43 -7.62 6.50
CA LEU A 399 -8.97 -7.69 6.63
C LEU A 399 -8.40 -9.11 6.56
N LYS A 400 -8.82 -9.90 5.55
CA LYS A 400 -7.99 -11.04 5.14
C LYS A 400 -6.99 -10.54 4.07
N PRO A 401 -5.67 -10.72 4.28
CA PRO A 401 -4.64 -10.08 3.47
C PRO A 401 -4.32 -10.83 2.17
N VAL A 402 -4.00 -10.12 1.09
CA VAL A 402 -3.55 -10.63 -0.23
C VAL A 402 -2.03 -10.67 -0.30
N GLU A 403 -1.46 -11.80 -0.71
CA GLU A 403 -0.03 -11.93 -1.03
C GLU A 403 0.21 -12.46 -2.44
N PHE A 404 1.18 -11.84 -3.12
CA PHE A 404 1.83 -12.38 -4.31
C PHE A 404 3.14 -13.06 -3.88
N SER A 405 3.41 -14.28 -4.36
CA SER A 405 4.75 -14.86 -4.35
C SER A 405 5.12 -15.30 -5.76
N LEU A 406 5.89 -14.45 -6.43
CA LEU A 406 6.65 -14.81 -7.62
C LEU A 406 7.97 -14.07 -7.47
N LEU A 407 8.89 -14.66 -6.69
CA LEU A 407 10.35 -14.53 -6.75
C LEU A 407 10.93 -15.23 -5.51
N THR A 408 11.32 -16.48 -5.67
CA THR A 408 12.42 -17.05 -4.89
C THR A 408 13.72 -16.65 -5.58
N THR A 409 14.69 -16.13 -4.83
CA THR A 409 16.10 -16.54 -4.99
C THR A 409 16.84 -16.32 -3.67
N PRO A 410 17.89 -17.13 -3.40
CA PRO A 410 18.43 -17.35 -2.08
C PRO A 410 19.55 -16.36 -1.77
N LEU A 411 19.76 -16.05 -0.50
CA LEU A 411 21.08 -16.06 0.16
C LEU A 411 20.89 -15.70 1.64
N ALA A 412 21.50 -16.53 2.49
CA ALA A 412 21.42 -16.45 3.93
C ALA A 412 21.89 -15.09 4.47
N PHE A 413 20.97 -14.31 5.05
CA PHE A 413 21.32 -13.23 5.95
C PHE A 413 20.99 -13.64 7.38
N LYS A 414 22.03 -13.63 8.23
CA LYS A 414 21.93 -13.85 9.68
C LYS A 414 20.89 -12.88 10.26
N LYS A 415 19.84 -13.44 10.86
CA LYS A 415 18.95 -12.71 11.77
C LYS A 415 19.80 -12.09 12.88
N PHE A 416 19.97 -10.77 12.88
CA PHE A 416 20.28 -10.03 14.10
C PHE A 416 18.95 -9.73 14.78
N GLY A 417 18.58 -10.60 15.72
CA GLY A 417 17.38 -10.43 16.52
C GLY A 417 17.61 -9.34 17.55
N TRP A 418 16.73 -8.34 17.55
CA TRP A 418 16.23 -7.81 18.81
C TRP A 418 14.93 -8.56 19.10
N THR A 419 15.07 -9.71 19.76
CA THR A 419 13.99 -10.31 20.53
C THR A 419 14.16 -9.78 21.95
N ASP A 420 13.36 -8.80 22.34
CA ASP A 420 13.03 -8.69 23.76
C ASP A 420 11.95 -9.74 24.11
N PRO A 421 11.98 -10.32 25.32
CA PRO A 421 11.56 -11.70 25.55
C PRO A 421 10.07 -11.86 25.92
N LEU A 422 9.22 -10.90 25.58
CA LEU A 422 7.83 -10.85 26.02
C LEU A 422 6.93 -10.68 24.80
N THR A 423 6.59 -11.80 24.16
CA THR A 423 5.61 -11.93 23.08
C THR A 423 4.31 -11.19 23.41
N SER A 424 4.06 -10.07 22.74
CA SER A 424 2.76 -9.41 22.68
C SER A 424 2.06 -9.81 21.38
N ASP A 425 0.85 -10.34 21.46
CA ASP A 425 0.00 -10.54 20.28
C ASP A 425 -0.28 -9.18 19.64
N GLN A 426 0.20 -8.99 18.41
CA GLN A 426 -0.04 -7.80 17.61
C GLN A 426 -1.23 -8.04 16.69
N PHE A 427 -2.20 -7.13 16.70
CA PHE A 427 -3.34 -7.18 15.79
C PHE A 427 -3.64 -5.80 15.22
N THR A 428 -4.13 -5.77 13.98
CA THR A 428 -4.43 -4.53 13.26
C THR A 428 -5.93 -4.29 13.19
N VAL A 429 -6.37 -3.07 13.50
CA VAL A 429 -7.76 -2.65 13.48
C VAL A 429 -7.94 -1.46 12.55
N GLN A 430 -8.93 -1.54 11.66
CA GLN A 430 -9.33 -0.42 10.82
C GLN A 430 -10.20 0.56 11.62
N LEU A 431 -9.75 1.81 11.72
CA LEU A 431 -10.39 2.87 12.50
C LEU A 431 -11.32 3.75 11.67
N SER A 432 -11.06 3.91 10.37
CA SER A 432 -11.94 4.67 9.47
C SER A 432 -12.22 3.96 8.16
N GLY A 433 -13.27 4.38 7.46
CA GLY A 433 -13.70 3.79 6.20
C GLY A 433 -12.84 4.20 5.01
N LEU A 434 -12.84 3.40 3.94
CA LEU A 434 -12.14 3.71 2.68
C LEU A 434 -12.74 4.89 1.89
N GLY A 435 -13.90 5.40 2.32
CA GLY A 435 -14.54 6.59 1.77
C GLY A 435 -14.32 7.85 2.60
N ASP A 436 -13.64 7.72 3.74
CA ASP A 436 -13.38 8.85 4.62
C ASP A 436 -12.19 9.68 4.10
N PRO A 437 -12.18 11.01 4.30
CA PRO A 437 -11.07 11.86 3.84
C PRO A 437 -9.70 11.45 4.39
N LEU A 438 -9.68 11.01 5.66
CA LEU A 438 -8.51 10.44 6.30
C LEU A 438 -8.76 8.95 6.56
N TYR A 439 -7.94 8.12 5.95
CA TYR A 439 -7.91 6.70 6.23
C TYR A 439 -6.98 6.41 7.39
N ILE A 440 -7.47 5.68 8.39
CA ILE A 440 -6.77 5.43 9.65
C ILE A 440 -6.88 3.96 10.02
N GLU A 441 -5.73 3.35 10.25
CA GLU A 441 -5.57 2.01 10.79
C GLU A 441 -4.68 2.05 12.03
N ALA A 442 -4.94 1.19 13.00
CA ALA A 442 -4.13 1.05 14.21
C ALA A 442 -3.52 -0.34 14.25
N ASN A 443 -2.20 -0.43 14.40
CA ASN A 443 -1.56 -1.64 14.88
C ASN A 443 -1.52 -1.60 16.41
N CYS A 444 -2.21 -2.55 17.03
CA CYS A 444 -2.35 -2.65 18.47
C CYS A 444 -1.36 -3.68 18.99
N ALA A 445 -0.53 -3.26 19.94
CA ALA A 445 0.29 -4.15 20.74
C ALA A 445 -0.02 -3.89 22.21
N HIS A 446 -0.15 -4.94 23.00
CA HIS A 446 -0.34 -4.81 24.44
C HIS A 446 0.74 -5.56 25.19
N CYS A 447 1.24 -4.95 26.24
CA CYS A 447 2.16 -5.50 27.22
C CYS A 447 1.46 -5.56 28.59
N LYS A 448 2.17 -6.06 29.60
CA LYS A 448 1.63 -6.24 30.96
C LYS A 448 1.05 -4.97 31.60
N TYR A 449 1.60 -3.80 31.25
CA TYR A 449 1.26 -2.51 31.86
C TYR A 449 0.99 -1.41 30.85
N GLU A 450 1.09 -1.70 29.55
CA GLU A 450 1.05 -0.69 28.50
C GLU A 450 0.34 -1.21 27.26
N ILE A 451 -0.43 -0.34 26.62
CA ILE A 451 -1.02 -0.53 25.29
C ILE A 451 -0.33 0.46 24.36
N SER A 452 0.27 -0.05 23.30
CA SER A 452 0.87 0.74 22.22
C SER A 452 -0.01 0.64 20.97
N LEU A 453 -0.40 1.80 20.43
CA LEU A 453 -1.16 1.95 19.20
C LEU A 453 -0.32 2.68 18.16
N ASP A 454 0.06 2.01 17.08
CA ASP A 454 0.69 2.64 15.93
C ASP A 454 -0.38 2.95 14.88
N LEU A 455 -0.78 4.22 14.78
CA LEU A 455 -1.77 4.73 13.85
C LEU A 455 -1.14 5.07 12.49
N LEU A 456 -1.51 4.36 11.43
CA LEU A 456 -1.25 4.76 10.06
C LEU A 456 -2.36 5.71 9.61
N VAL A 457 -2.02 6.96 9.32
CA VAL A 457 -2.95 7.98 8.83
C VAL A 457 -2.61 8.33 7.39
N VAL A 458 -3.55 8.11 6.48
CA VAL A 458 -3.40 8.37 5.04
C VAL A 458 -4.40 9.44 4.61
N ASN A 459 -3.89 10.47 3.94
CA ASN A 459 -4.74 11.48 3.31
C ASN A 459 -5.21 10.97 1.95
N GLN A 460 -6.50 10.66 1.82
CA GLN A 460 -7.10 10.21 0.56
C GLN A 460 -7.62 11.36 -0.30
N THR A 461 -7.48 12.60 0.18
CA THR A 461 -7.92 13.78 -0.55
C THR A 461 -6.81 14.36 -1.42
N SER A 462 -7.20 15.01 -2.51
CA SER A 462 -6.29 15.78 -3.38
C SER A 462 -5.85 17.12 -2.75
N SER A 463 -6.21 17.38 -1.49
CA SER A 463 -5.96 18.63 -0.79
C SER A 463 -4.95 18.45 0.34
N TYR A 464 -4.16 19.49 0.59
CA TYR A 464 -3.28 19.55 1.74
C TYR A 464 -4.11 19.76 3.02
N LEU A 465 -4.08 18.81 3.95
CA LEU A 465 -4.81 18.87 5.21
C LEU A 465 -3.91 19.39 6.32
N GLN A 466 -4.31 20.51 6.94
CA GLN A 466 -3.57 21.17 8.01
C GLN A 466 -4.24 20.98 9.37
N ASN A 467 -3.45 20.99 10.43
CA ASN A 467 -3.89 20.95 11.82
C ASN A 467 -4.82 19.75 12.10
N ILE A 468 -4.41 18.56 11.65
CA ILE A 468 -5.07 17.30 11.98
C ILE A 468 -4.77 17.02 13.46
N SER A 469 -5.81 16.93 14.28
CA SER A 469 -5.74 16.53 15.69
C SER A 469 -6.50 15.24 15.91
N ILE A 470 -5.95 14.35 16.74
CA ILE A 470 -6.57 13.07 17.13
C ILE A 470 -6.83 13.12 18.63
N ASP A 471 -8.10 13.12 19.00
CA ASP A 471 -8.55 13.15 20.39
C ASP A 471 -9.08 11.77 20.77
N PHE A 472 -8.48 11.14 21.78
CA PHE A 472 -8.88 9.79 22.20
C PHE A 472 -9.83 9.82 23.39
N ASN A 473 -10.84 8.95 23.35
CA ASN A 473 -11.72 8.62 24.46
C ASN A 473 -11.45 7.17 24.87
N PHE A 474 -11.21 6.92 26.15
CA PHE A 474 -10.77 5.60 26.61
C PHE A 474 -11.39 5.23 27.96
N SER A 475 -11.34 3.93 28.28
CA SER A 475 -11.85 3.39 29.55
C SER A 475 -11.08 3.89 30.77
N LYS A 476 -11.72 3.98 31.93
CA LYS A 476 -11.14 4.59 33.16
C LYS A 476 -9.91 3.88 33.71
N ASN A 477 -9.74 2.60 33.41
CA ASN A 477 -8.60 1.80 33.83
C ASN A 477 -7.36 1.96 32.98
N ILE A 478 -7.44 2.71 31.87
CA ILE A 478 -6.27 3.05 31.07
C ILE A 478 -6.08 4.56 31.11
N GLN A 479 -4.82 4.98 31.06
CA GLN A 479 -4.44 6.39 31.02
C GLN A 479 -3.46 6.62 29.89
N MET A 480 -3.70 7.65 29.10
CA MET A 480 -2.78 8.04 28.04
C MET A 480 -1.46 8.56 28.63
N ILE A 481 -0.34 8.07 28.12
CA ILE A 481 1.02 8.45 28.54
C ILE A 481 1.42 9.79 27.92
N SER A 482 1.16 9.96 26.62
CA SER A 482 1.43 11.20 25.89
C SER A 482 0.35 11.48 24.86
N ALA A 483 -0.10 12.74 24.81
CA ALA A 483 -1.01 13.21 23.77
C ALA A 483 -0.29 13.34 22.42
N VAL A 484 -1.03 13.09 21.33
CA VAL A 484 -0.54 13.25 19.96
C VAL A 484 -0.56 14.73 19.57
N PRO A 485 0.57 15.34 19.18
CA PRO A 485 0.58 16.72 18.72
C PRO A 485 -0.12 16.86 17.36
N PRO A 486 -0.76 18.02 17.08
CA PRO A 486 -1.35 18.27 15.77
C PRO A 486 -0.31 18.19 14.65
N PHE A 487 -0.68 17.61 13.52
CA PHE A 487 0.19 17.42 12.36
C PHE A 487 -0.52 17.81 11.05
N SER A 488 0.20 17.77 9.93
CA SER A 488 -0.36 18.09 8.61
C SER A 488 0.05 17.03 7.61
N LEU A 489 -0.79 16.77 6.61
CA LEU A 489 -0.57 15.73 5.59
C LEU A 489 -0.70 16.29 4.17
N GLN A 490 0.24 15.92 3.31
CA GLN A 490 0.19 16.18 1.87
C GLN A 490 -0.93 15.37 1.20
N PRO A 491 -1.45 15.83 0.04
CA PRO A 491 -2.34 15.02 -0.78
C PRO A 491 -1.74 13.63 -1.04
N ASP A 492 -2.57 12.59 -0.96
CA ASP A 492 -2.18 11.19 -1.26
C ASP A 492 -0.96 10.68 -0.47
N SER A 493 -0.68 11.27 0.70
CA SER A 493 0.46 10.92 1.56
C SER A 493 0.01 10.21 2.83
N ALA A 494 0.93 9.45 3.42
CA ALA A 494 0.71 8.70 4.66
C ALA A 494 1.74 9.09 5.72
N THR A 495 1.35 9.03 6.99
CA THR A 495 2.23 9.14 8.16
C THR A 495 1.85 8.12 9.21
N THR A 496 2.81 7.70 10.03
CA THR A 496 2.56 6.84 11.19
C THR A 496 2.72 7.64 12.47
N ILE A 497 1.81 7.44 13.42
CA ILE A 497 1.75 8.13 14.71
C ILE A 497 1.61 7.10 15.81
N GLN A 498 2.46 7.19 16.82
CA GLN A 498 2.41 6.30 17.97
C GLN A 498 1.62 6.95 19.12
N ALA A 499 0.70 6.20 19.72
CA ALA A 499 -0.02 6.57 20.93
C ALA A 499 0.12 5.45 21.98
N GLN A 500 0.39 5.82 23.23
CA GLN A 500 0.66 4.86 24.31
C GLN A 500 -0.26 5.11 25.50
N PHE A 501 -0.73 4.02 26.12
CA PHE A 501 -1.61 4.03 27.28
C PHE A 501 -1.08 3.11 28.39
N SER A 502 -1.03 3.57 29.63
CA SER A 502 -0.71 2.76 30.80
C SER A 502 -1.97 2.09 31.38
N ILE A 503 -1.89 0.80 31.68
CA ILE A 503 -2.97 0.00 32.26
C ILE A 503 -2.88 0.06 33.79
N HIS A 504 -3.87 0.69 34.44
CA HIS A 504 -4.03 0.74 35.89
C HIS A 504 -4.73 -0.48 36.45
N GLU A 505 -5.79 -0.96 35.77
CA GLU A 505 -6.57 -2.14 36.18
C GLU A 505 -6.84 -3.09 35.00
N SER A 506 -6.72 -4.40 35.20
CA SER A 506 -6.87 -5.44 34.17
C SER A 506 -8.32 -5.91 34.04
N PHE A 507 -9.16 -5.13 33.35
CA PHE A 507 -10.50 -5.54 32.91
C PHE A 507 -10.75 -5.13 31.45
N SER A 508 -11.86 -5.60 30.85
CA SER A 508 -12.21 -5.27 29.45
C SER A 508 -12.20 -3.76 29.21
N SER A 509 -11.39 -3.31 28.28
CA SER A 509 -11.14 -1.88 28.03
C SER A 509 -11.49 -1.52 26.59
N PHE A 510 -11.78 -0.25 26.35
CA PHE A 510 -11.94 0.29 25.00
C PHE A 510 -11.17 1.59 24.81
N VAL A 511 -10.76 1.82 23.56
CA VAL A 511 -10.20 3.08 23.06
C VAL A 511 -10.95 3.47 21.80
N THR A 512 -11.53 4.66 21.78
CA THR A 512 -12.08 5.31 20.59
C THR A 512 -11.36 6.62 20.35
N ALA A 513 -11.49 7.20 19.15
CA ALA A 513 -10.88 8.49 18.86
C ALA A 513 -11.73 9.30 17.88
N THR A 514 -11.49 10.61 17.89
CA THR A 514 -12.10 11.57 16.97
C THR A 514 -11.01 12.40 16.33
N VAL A 515 -11.06 12.52 15.00
CA VAL A 515 -10.09 13.27 14.22
C VAL A 515 -10.72 14.57 13.73
N THR A 516 -10.07 15.69 14.02
CA THR A 516 -10.50 17.00 13.57
C THR A 516 -9.48 17.61 12.61
N PHE A 517 -9.92 18.10 11.46
CA PHE A 517 -9.05 18.77 10.48
C PHE A 517 -9.78 19.84 9.66
N LYS A 518 -9.04 20.63 8.87
CA LYS A 518 -9.60 21.71 8.03
C LYS A 518 -9.08 21.64 6.59
N TYR A 519 -9.97 21.86 5.63
CA TYR A 519 -9.60 22.01 4.22
C TYR A 519 -8.97 23.38 3.93
N PRO A 520 -8.04 23.46 2.95
CA PRO A 520 -7.46 24.71 2.51
C PRO A 520 -8.51 25.60 1.81
N ARG A 521 -8.27 26.92 1.79
CA ARG A 521 -9.21 27.94 1.26
C ARG A 521 -9.36 27.86 -0.28
N LYS A 522 -10.06 26.85 -0.81
CA LYS A 522 -10.44 26.79 -2.24
C LYS A 522 -11.85 26.27 -2.55
N ASP A 523 -12.55 25.61 -1.60
CA ASP A 523 -13.88 25.00 -1.83
C ASP A 523 -14.99 25.52 -0.87
N ASP A 524 -16.25 25.17 -1.13
CA ASP A 524 -17.46 25.47 -0.31
C ASP A 524 -17.37 24.99 1.16
N TYR A 525 -16.43 24.09 1.45
CA TYR A 525 -16.13 23.56 2.79
C TYR A 525 -14.99 24.29 3.52
N SER A 526 -14.50 25.40 2.95
CA SER A 526 -13.36 26.14 3.49
C SER A 526 -13.64 26.70 4.90
N GLY A 527 -12.72 26.43 5.82
CA GLY A 527 -12.71 27.01 7.18
C GLY A 527 -13.59 26.32 8.23
N ARG A 528 -14.45 25.36 7.85
CA ARG A 528 -15.21 24.54 8.82
C ARG A 528 -14.34 23.38 9.33
N PRO A 529 -14.29 23.11 10.65
CA PRO A 529 -13.64 21.91 11.16
C PRO A 529 -14.47 20.68 10.72
N TYR A 530 -13.82 19.77 10.00
CA TYR A 530 -14.38 18.45 9.74
C TYR A 530 -14.05 17.54 10.92
N VAL A 531 -15.04 16.80 11.40
CA VAL A 531 -14.91 15.90 12.55
C VAL A 531 -15.24 14.49 12.07
N GLN A 532 -14.27 13.59 12.19
CA GLN A 532 -14.39 12.20 11.79
C GLN A 532 -14.26 11.31 13.02
N ASN A 533 -15.29 10.52 13.30
CA ASN A 533 -15.27 9.57 14.41
C ASN A 533 -14.62 8.26 13.97
N LEU A 534 -13.76 7.72 14.82
CA LEU A 534 -13.07 6.47 14.60
C LEU A 534 -13.77 5.30 15.29
N SER A 535 -13.60 4.11 14.74
CA SER A 535 -14.13 2.88 15.31
C SER A 535 -13.47 2.55 16.66
N GLU A 536 -14.15 1.71 17.44
CA GLU A 536 -13.70 1.30 18.76
C GLU A 536 -12.70 0.15 18.70
N ILE A 537 -11.58 0.32 19.41
CA ILE A 537 -10.61 -0.74 19.70
C ILE A 537 -10.96 -1.31 21.08
N SER A 538 -11.42 -2.54 21.11
CA SER A 538 -11.73 -3.27 22.34
C SER A 538 -10.59 -4.21 22.73
N PHE A 539 -10.20 -4.18 24.00
CA PHE A 539 -9.25 -5.11 24.62
C PHE A 539 -10.01 -6.01 25.60
N ASP A 540 -10.00 -7.32 25.35
CA ASP A 540 -10.70 -8.30 26.20
C ASP A 540 -9.86 -8.71 27.41
N VAL A 541 -10.53 -8.96 28.54
CA VAL A 541 -9.86 -9.40 29.77
C VAL A 541 -9.18 -10.76 29.64
N ASN A 542 -9.59 -11.63 28.71
CA ASN A 542 -9.05 -12.99 28.57
C ASN A 542 -7.54 -13.01 28.32
N GLU A 543 -7.03 -12.06 27.54
CA GLU A 543 -5.60 -11.94 27.24
C GLU A 543 -4.79 -11.49 28.47
N LEU A 544 -5.47 -10.98 29.50
CA LEU A 544 -4.88 -10.47 30.74
C LEU A 544 -4.98 -11.45 31.92
N LEU A 545 -5.41 -12.70 31.68
CA LEU A 545 -5.60 -13.71 32.71
C LEU A 545 -4.55 -14.83 32.61
N GLU A 546 -4.04 -15.24 33.78
CA GLU A 546 -3.11 -16.34 33.97
C GLU A 546 -3.72 -17.36 34.97
N GLY A 547 -3.55 -18.65 34.72
CA GLY A 547 -4.04 -19.71 35.60
C GLY A 547 -3.41 -19.65 36.99
N ALA A 548 -4.21 -19.89 38.04
CA ALA A 548 -3.78 -19.80 39.43
C ALA A 548 -4.02 -21.11 40.18
N GLU A 549 -2.99 -21.63 40.87
CA GLU A 549 -3.16 -22.69 41.86
C GLU A 549 -3.34 -22.06 43.25
N VAL A 550 -4.55 -22.11 43.79
CA VAL A 550 -4.88 -21.54 45.11
C VAL A 550 -5.80 -22.48 45.88
N ASP A 551 -5.80 -22.37 47.22
CA ASP A 551 -6.83 -23.00 48.04
C ASP A 551 -8.17 -22.30 47.82
N PHE A 552 -8.95 -22.85 46.88
CA PHE A 552 -10.19 -22.27 46.42
C PHE A 552 -11.17 -22.00 47.56
N LYS A 553 -11.29 -22.91 48.55
CA LYS A 553 -12.32 -22.81 49.60
C LYS A 553 -12.03 -21.67 50.56
N ASP A 554 -10.78 -21.50 50.94
CA ASP A 554 -10.36 -20.46 51.86
C ASP A 554 -10.40 -19.09 51.17
N GLN A 555 -9.89 -18.99 49.94
CA GLN A 555 -9.90 -17.73 49.19
C GLN A 555 -11.30 -17.30 48.77
N TRP A 556 -12.22 -18.24 48.47
CA TRP A 556 -13.61 -17.93 48.11
C TRP A 556 -14.38 -17.17 49.20
N ARG A 557 -14.04 -17.40 50.47
CA ARG A 557 -14.65 -16.71 51.63
C ARG A 557 -14.12 -15.28 51.80
N ASN A 558 -12.93 -15.00 51.29
CA ASN A 558 -12.24 -13.71 51.45
C ASN A 558 -12.58 -12.69 50.36
N LEU A 559 -13.27 -13.09 49.29
CA LEU A 559 -13.64 -12.21 48.18
C LEU A 559 -15.00 -11.55 48.44
N GLU A 560 -15.06 -10.24 48.19
CA GLU A 560 -16.21 -9.40 48.54
C GLU A 560 -17.30 -9.39 47.46
N TRP A 561 -16.90 -9.37 46.19
CA TRP A 561 -17.82 -9.21 45.07
C TRP A 561 -18.15 -10.54 44.42
N GLU A 562 -19.43 -10.76 44.14
CA GLU A 562 -19.96 -11.95 43.50
C GLU A 562 -20.98 -11.57 42.42
N ASN A 563 -20.93 -12.27 41.29
CA ASN A 563 -22.00 -12.28 40.31
C ASN A 563 -22.38 -13.71 39.95
N ILE A 564 -23.69 -13.96 39.87
CA ILE A 564 -24.27 -15.27 39.57
C ILE A 564 -25.01 -15.16 38.24
N TYR A 565 -24.70 -16.08 37.34
CA TYR A 565 -25.29 -16.13 36.01
C TYR A 565 -25.75 -17.55 35.69
N SER A 566 -26.99 -17.69 35.19
CA SER A 566 -27.57 -18.99 34.82
C SER A 566 -28.08 -18.96 33.38
N ILE A 567 -27.72 -19.97 32.59
CA ILE A 567 -28.14 -20.12 31.19
C ILE A 567 -28.49 -21.57 30.87
N SER A 568 -29.54 -21.76 30.08
CA SER A 568 -29.94 -23.08 29.57
C SER A 568 -29.36 -23.30 28.17
N ILE A 569 -28.69 -24.43 27.95
CA ILE A 569 -28.03 -24.83 26.70
C ILE A 569 -28.66 -26.13 26.16
N ARG A 570 -28.86 -26.22 24.84
CA ARG A 570 -29.48 -27.38 24.16
C ARG A 570 -28.49 -28.47 23.75
N LYS A 571 -27.20 -28.15 23.62
CA LYS A 571 -26.14 -29.08 23.20
C LYS A 571 -25.62 -29.96 24.35
N SER A 572 -25.01 -31.08 23.99
CA SER A 572 -24.36 -32.02 24.91
C SER A 572 -23.27 -31.33 25.74
N CYS A 573 -23.21 -31.66 27.04
CA CYS A 573 -22.34 -31.06 28.05
C CYS A 573 -20.89 -31.55 28.05
N ASP A 574 -20.57 -32.57 27.26
CA ASP A 574 -19.24 -33.18 27.26
C ASP A 574 -18.16 -32.17 26.83
N GLY A 575 -17.21 -31.92 27.73
CA GLY A 575 -16.08 -31.01 27.51
C GLY A 575 -16.40 -29.52 27.70
N LEU A 576 -17.62 -29.12 28.09
CA LEU A 576 -17.95 -27.69 28.27
C LEU A 576 -17.11 -27.03 29.38
N LEU A 577 -16.89 -27.73 30.49
CA LEU A 577 -16.05 -27.23 31.59
C LEU A 577 -14.62 -26.94 31.14
N GLN A 578 -14.04 -27.83 30.32
CA GLN A 578 -12.70 -27.65 29.80
C GLN A 578 -12.63 -26.45 28.85
N LYS A 579 -13.62 -26.29 27.96
CA LYS A 579 -13.73 -25.12 27.07
C LYS A 579 -13.87 -23.81 27.84
N ILE A 580 -14.61 -23.80 28.95
CA ILE A 580 -14.72 -22.62 29.84
C ILE A 580 -13.37 -22.31 30.48
N SER A 581 -12.65 -23.33 30.97
CA SER A 581 -11.31 -23.16 31.55
C SER A 581 -10.31 -22.59 30.54
N GLU A 582 -10.29 -23.13 29.33
CA GLU A 582 -9.46 -22.66 28.22
C GLU A 582 -9.81 -21.22 27.83
N ARG A 583 -11.09 -20.84 27.83
CA ARG A 583 -11.55 -19.49 27.46
C ARG A 583 -11.23 -18.41 28.49
N ILE A 584 -10.96 -18.77 29.76
CA ILE A 584 -10.53 -17.84 30.81
C ILE A 584 -9.01 -17.89 30.99
N ASN A 585 -8.33 -18.81 30.30
CA ASN A 585 -6.95 -19.22 30.59
C ASN A 585 -6.75 -19.59 32.08
N GLY A 586 -7.79 -20.15 32.70
CA GLY A 586 -7.85 -20.43 34.12
C GLY A 586 -7.43 -21.85 34.46
N HIS A 587 -6.89 -22.04 35.67
CA HIS A 587 -6.50 -23.36 36.17
C HIS A 587 -7.68 -24.05 36.87
N LEU A 588 -7.97 -25.29 36.47
CA LEU A 588 -9.03 -26.09 37.08
C LEU A 588 -8.55 -26.70 38.40
N CYS A 589 -8.96 -26.09 39.52
CA CYS A 589 -8.57 -26.50 40.87
C CYS A 589 -9.30 -27.76 41.35
N GLY A 590 -10.44 -28.10 40.76
CA GLY A 590 -11.17 -29.33 41.08
C GLY A 590 -12.41 -29.54 40.22
N LYS A 591 -12.68 -30.82 39.93
CA LYS A 591 -13.88 -31.30 39.25
C LYS A 591 -14.60 -32.28 40.18
N PHE A 592 -15.88 -32.04 40.45
CA PHE A 592 -16.72 -32.88 41.27
C PHE A 592 -17.93 -33.31 40.44
N GLU A 593 -18.18 -34.62 40.37
CA GLU A 593 -19.33 -35.18 39.66
C GLU A 593 -20.32 -35.72 40.69
N TYR A 594 -21.54 -35.22 40.67
CA TYR A 594 -22.63 -35.63 41.56
C TYR A 594 -23.87 -35.96 40.74
N LEU A 595 -24.16 -37.26 40.59
CA LEU A 595 -25.33 -37.77 39.83
C LEU A 595 -25.37 -37.20 38.40
N GLU A 596 -26.32 -36.31 38.13
CA GLU A 596 -26.53 -35.65 36.84
C GLU A 596 -25.88 -34.25 36.78
N SER A 597 -25.10 -33.83 37.78
CA SER A 597 -24.48 -32.51 37.84
C SER A 597 -22.95 -32.58 37.94
N VAL A 598 -22.27 -31.75 37.16
CA VAL A 598 -20.82 -31.58 37.17
C VAL A 598 -20.49 -30.19 37.71
N VAL A 599 -19.68 -30.13 38.76
CA VAL A 599 -19.20 -28.87 39.36
C VAL A 599 -17.71 -28.74 39.12
N GLY A 600 -17.28 -27.60 38.59
CA GLY A 600 -15.88 -27.27 38.37
C GLY A 600 -15.49 -25.96 39.04
N ASN A 601 -14.34 -25.96 39.70
CA ASN A 601 -13.75 -24.77 40.33
C ASN A 601 -12.53 -24.33 39.53
N ILE A 602 -12.57 -23.10 39.02
CA ILE A 602 -11.53 -22.50 38.20
C ILE A 602 -10.98 -21.29 38.94
N ALA A 603 -9.66 -21.13 38.93
CA ALA A 603 -8.99 -19.97 39.51
C ALA A 603 -8.02 -19.33 38.50
N CYS A 604 -8.00 -18.01 38.47
CA CYS A 604 -7.07 -17.23 37.68
C CYS A 604 -6.62 -15.97 38.41
N TYR A 605 -5.43 -15.50 38.06
CA TYR A 605 -4.93 -14.18 38.41
C TYR A 605 -5.00 -13.28 37.18
N THR A 606 -5.29 -12.00 37.38
CA THR A 606 -4.93 -11.01 36.37
C THR A 606 -3.42 -10.81 36.34
N ILE A 607 -2.87 -10.23 35.27
CA ILE A 607 -1.45 -9.84 35.17
C ILE A 607 -1.02 -8.94 36.36
N GLN A 608 -1.95 -8.20 36.96
CA GLN A 608 -1.74 -7.36 38.14
C GLN A 608 -1.89 -8.11 39.48
N LYS A 609 -2.00 -9.44 39.42
CA LYS A 609 -2.16 -10.35 40.58
C LYS A 609 -3.47 -10.17 41.36
N SER A 610 -4.53 -9.70 40.70
CA SER A 610 -5.88 -9.73 41.27
C SER A 610 -6.48 -11.12 41.10
N LEU A 611 -6.92 -11.73 42.20
CA LEU A 611 -7.49 -13.08 42.20
C LEU A 611 -8.92 -13.07 41.68
N VAL A 612 -9.23 -14.00 40.78
CA VAL A 612 -10.57 -14.30 40.30
C VAL A 612 -10.86 -15.78 40.50
N LEU A 613 -12.00 -16.07 41.11
CA LEU A 613 -12.48 -17.43 41.32
C LEU A 613 -13.80 -17.62 40.58
N VAL A 614 -13.91 -18.72 39.86
CA VAL A 614 -15.09 -19.08 39.08
C VAL A 614 -15.56 -20.47 39.50
N ASN A 615 -16.80 -20.57 39.96
CA ASN A 615 -17.47 -21.83 40.20
C ASN A 615 -18.50 -22.07 39.10
N VAL A 616 -18.39 -23.21 38.42
CA VAL A 616 -19.27 -23.61 37.32
C VAL A 616 -20.03 -24.86 37.75
N CYS A 617 -21.35 -24.81 37.72
CA CYS A 617 -22.23 -25.95 37.95
C CYS A 617 -23.03 -26.24 36.68
N ILE A 618 -22.94 -27.46 36.18
CA ILE A 618 -23.63 -27.92 34.97
C ILE A 618 -24.55 -29.05 35.39
N SER A 619 -25.87 -28.87 35.29
CA SER A 619 -26.85 -29.94 35.53
C SER A 619 -27.38 -30.49 34.20
N SER A 620 -27.20 -31.79 33.99
CA SER A 620 -27.64 -32.54 32.82
C SER A 620 -29.13 -32.90 32.96
N GLY A 621 -29.99 -32.17 32.23
CA GLY A 621 -31.43 -32.44 32.13
C GLY A 621 -31.90 -32.49 30.67
N SER A 622 -33.21 -32.40 30.41
CA SER A 622 -33.78 -32.25 29.05
C SER A 622 -33.24 -31.01 28.31
N SER A 623 -32.88 -29.99 29.07
CA SER A 623 -32.02 -28.87 28.68
C SER A 623 -30.95 -28.73 29.75
N SER A 624 -29.69 -28.59 29.34
CA SER A 624 -28.58 -28.49 30.28
C SER A 624 -28.51 -27.09 30.88
N LEU A 625 -28.73 -26.97 32.19
CA LEU A 625 -28.64 -25.70 32.90
C LEU A 625 -27.21 -25.51 33.40
N VAL A 626 -26.61 -24.38 33.03
CA VAL A 626 -25.26 -23.98 33.46
C VAL A 626 -25.38 -22.76 34.36
N GLU A 627 -24.98 -22.90 35.62
CA GLU A 627 -24.86 -21.83 36.59
C GLU A 627 -23.37 -21.51 36.81
N ILE A 628 -22.98 -20.25 36.62
CA ILE A 628 -21.63 -19.76 36.86
C ILE A 628 -21.68 -18.70 37.94
N ARG A 629 -20.79 -18.82 38.92
CA ARG A 629 -20.53 -17.81 39.95
C ARG A 629 -19.12 -17.31 39.82
N VAL A 630 -18.96 -16.01 39.62
CA VAL A 630 -17.66 -15.35 39.52
C VAL A 630 -17.46 -14.47 40.76
N ARG A 631 -16.30 -14.59 41.40
CA ARG A 631 -15.92 -13.76 42.55
C ARG A 631 -14.55 -13.12 42.38
N SER A 632 -14.41 -11.89 42.84
CA SER A 632 -13.13 -11.17 42.88
C SER A 632 -13.16 -10.03 43.92
N LYS A 633 -12.04 -9.29 44.02
CA LYS A 633 -11.90 -8.10 44.86
C LYS A 633 -12.53 -6.85 44.25
N SER A 634 -12.67 -6.78 42.92
CA SER A 634 -13.24 -5.62 42.21
C SER A 634 -14.55 -6.00 41.52
N GLU A 635 -15.58 -5.16 41.67
CA GLU A 635 -16.89 -5.32 41.02
C GLU A 635 -16.77 -5.29 39.48
N GLU A 636 -15.95 -4.39 38.94
CA GLU A 636 -15.78 -4.20 37.49
C GLU A 636 -15.15 -5.43 36.83
N LEU A 637 -14.16 -6.03 37.49
CA LEU A 637 -13.52 -7.27 37.05
C LEU A 637 -14.51 -8.44 37.02
N VAL A 638 -15.36 -8.58 38.05
CA VAL A 638 -16.41 -9.60 38.09
C VAL A 638 -17.40 -9.42 36.94
N LYS A 639 -17.82 -8.18 36.66
CA LYS A 639 -18.73 -7.87 35.54
C LYS A 639 -18.11 -8.18 34.18
N SER A 640 -16.85 -7.79 33.96
CA SER A 640 -16.12 -8.05 32.71
C SER A 640 -16.00 -9.54 32.41
N ILE A 641 -15.58 -10.35 33.40
CA ILE A 641 -15.44 -11.80 33.24
C ILE A 641 -16.80 -12.49 33.07
N SER A 642 -17.82 -12.03 33.82
CA SER A 642 -19.19 -12.53 33.65
C SER A 642 -19.74 -12.24 32.25
N GLY A 643 -19.46 -11.05 31.71
CA GLY A 643 -19.83 -10.67 30.34
C GLY A 643 -19.17 -11.56 29.29
N LEU A 644 -17.86 -11.79 29.44
CA LEU A 644 -17.09 -12.68 28.57
C LEU A 644 -17.66 -14.10 28.56
N LEU A 645 -17.98 -14.65 29.74
CA LEU A 645 -18.57 -15.98 29.86
C LEU A 645 -19.99 -16.05 29.32
N SER A 646 -20.79 -15.01 29.52
CA SER A 646 -22.14 -14.95 28.96
C SER A 646 -22.12 -14.96 27.43
N GLN A 647 -21.24 -14.16 26.80
CA GLN A 647 -21.07 -14.16 25.35
C GLN A 647 -20.61 -15.53 24.83
N PHE A 648 -19.63 -16.13 25.50
CA PHE A 648 -19.15 -17.45 25.16
C PHE A 648 -20.26 -18.51 25.22
N LEU A 649 -21.05 -18.56 26.30
CA LEU A 649 -22.13 -19.54 26.45
C LEU A 649 -23.28 -19.32 25.47
N LYS A 650 -23.62 -18.06 25.15
CA LYS A 650 -24.59 -17.73 24.10
C LYS A 650 -24.15 -18.22 22.72
N SER A 651 -22.84 -18.20 22.43
CA SER A 651 -22.31 -18.75 21.17
C SER A 651 -22.46 -20.28 21.05
N GLN A 652 -22.63 -20.97 22.19
CA GLN A 652 -22.77 -22.42 22.26
C GLN A 652 -24.24 -22.90 22.25
N GLN A 653 -25.21 -22.00 22.46
CA GLN A 653 -26.63 -22.29 22.26
C GLN A 653 -26.90 -22.71 20.81
#